data_AF-A0A6S7CNA9-F1
#
_entry.id   AF-A0A6S7CNA9-F1
#
_cell.length_a   1.000
_cell.length_b   1.000
_cell.length_c   1.000
_cell.angle_alpha   90.00
_cell.angle_beta   90.00
_cell.angle_gamma   90.00
#
_symmetry.space_group_name_H-M   'P 1'
#
loop_
_entity.id
_entity.type
_entity.pdbx_description
1 polymer ?
#
loop_
_entity_poly.entity_id
_entity_poly.type
_entity_poly.pdbx_seq_one_letter_code
_entity_poly.pdbx_strand_id
1 'polypeptide(L)'
;MYVFYEDDGSFKAGNILSETDASLQVESESGKRSKIKRANTLFNFASPEPAALMSQAAAAAEELDLQFLWECAPQEEFDTPALAADYFGHAPTPVEHAALLMRLHSAPAYFHRRGKGRYRPAPPDILAAALAALEKKQRQAEQQQEWVDEMAAGRLPEPIAQVAETLLIRPDKNSQQWKALDAACAKLGKSPDRLLLELGAWPHALALHKRRFLAVNFPRGLEFPELELPPIDRELPLSDAEIYSVDDVTTTEIDDALSVTTLPDGRLRVGVHVAAPGLTVTRDSEFDKLARARLSTVYMPGDKIPMQPDNVIKAFSLDAGREVPVLSLYVVADPETGEIFESDTRLERVVVRENLRHNMLDSQVTEASLADPSADLPYGHWLRPLWKLAQALSAQRENVRGKPENNSRVEYSFYLDGNPDDPDTPVRLVPRQRNAPLDRMVAEYMILANNLWGGLLHQHGVPGIYRSQQAGRVRMSTQALPHEAIGVPQYAWSTSPLRRYVDLVNQWQLIAAVEHGVSARLVAPFKPRDADLFAIIGAFDAQYAAWAEFQSAMERYWCLRWLKQNGVSRTVAHVLRDDLVRFANAPLVTRVGGMPELERGTPVEIDILGMDELGLELDCRYVGQLAPEPAST
;
A
#
# COMPACT_ATOMS: atom_id res chain seq x y z
N MET A 1 71.78 -19.46 7.94
CA MET A 1 71.41 -18.21 8.63
C MET A 1 70.06 -17.79 8.09
N TYR A 2 69.12 -17.46 8.96
CA TYR A 2 67.73 -17.21 8.63
C TYR A 2 67.38 -15.73 8.78
N VAL A 3 66.25 -15.31 8.22
CA VAL A 3 65.73 -13.94 8.33
C VAL A 3 64.26 -13.96 8.70
N PHE A 4 63.89 -13.10 9.67
CA PHE A 4 62.51 -12.75 9.97
C PHE A 4 62.20 -11.44 9.24
N TYR A 5 61.08 -11.38 8.54
CA TYR A 5 60.75 -10.26 7.64
C TYR A 5 59.24 -10.07 7.52
N GLU A 6 58.84 -8.92 7.00
CA GLU A 6 57.46 -8.60 6.72
C GLU A 6 57.21 -8.64 5.20
N ASP A 7 56.11 -9.27 4.81
CA ASP A 7 55.68 -9.40 3.44
C ASP A 7 54.16 -9.24 3.37
N ASP A 8 53.71 -8.22 2.63
CA ASP A 8 52.30 -7.85 2.47
C ASP A 8 51.53 -7.71 3.81
N GLY A 9 52.16 -7.08 4.81
CA GLY A 9 51.56 -6.84 6.14
C GLY A 9 51.57 -8.04 7.09
N SER A 10 52.12 -9.18 6.65
CA SER A 10 52.28 -10.40 7.45
C SER A 10 53.75 -10.66 7.80
N PHE A 11 54.02 -11.22 8.99
CA PHE A 11 55.36 -11.66 9.36
C PHE A 11 55.66 -13.05 8.83
N LYS A 12 56.89 -13.24 8.33
CA LYS A 12 57.38 -14.49 7.78
C LYS A 12 58.84 -14.72 8.19
N ALA A 13 59.26 -15.98 8.15
CA ALA A 13 60.64 -16.37 8.32
C ALA A 13 61.12 -17.21 7.12
N GLY A 14 62.42 -17.20 6.83
CA GLY A 14 62.97 -18.04 5.78
C GLY A 14 64.50 -18.12 5.78
N ASN A 15 65.04 -19.00 4.94
CA ASN A 15 66.46 -19.24 4.82
C ASN A 15 67.11 -18.27 3.83
N ILE A 16 68.21 -17.62 4.25
CA ILE A 16 68.93 -16.68 3.39
C ILE A 16 69.81 -17.48 2.43
N LEU A 17 69.50 -17.41 1.12
CA LEU A 17 70.28 -18.05 0.07
C LEU A 17 71.42 -17.17 -0.44
N SER A 18 71.16 -15.86 -0.57
CA SER A 18 72.16 -14.85 -0.95
C SER A 18 71.69 -13.46 -0.55
N GLU A 19 72.62 -12.53 -0.36
CA GLU A 19 72.32 -11.15 0.01
C GLU A 19 73.08 -10.13 -0.83
N THR A 20 72.44 -8.97 -1.00
CA THR A 20 72.97 -7.76 -1.63
C THR A 20 72.69 -6.57 -0.71
N ASP A 21 73.25 -5.41 -1.03
CA ASP A 21 72.99 -4.17 -0.28
C ASP A 21 71.50 -3.80 -0.28
N ALA A 22 70.79 -4.06 -1.38
CA ALA A 22 69.37 -3.67 -1.52
C ALA A 22 68.36 -4.79 -1.17
N SER A 23 68.75 -6.06 -1.19
CA SER A 23 67.80 -7.19 -1.08
C SER A 23 68.43 -8.51 -0.65
N LEU A 24 67.60 -9.43 -0.15
CA LEU A 24 67.94 -10.81 0.18
C LEU A 24 67.15 -11.77 -0.71
N GLN A 25 67.77 -12.86 -1.13
CA GLN A 25 67.07 -14.02 -1.70
C GLN A 25 66.77 -14.98 -0.56
N VAL A 26 65.49 -15.20 -0.29
CA VAL A 26 65.01 -15.97 0.85
C VAL A 26 64.19 -17.16 0.36
N GLU A 27 64.45 -18.35 0.89
CA GLU A 27 63.64 -19.55 0.68
C GLU A 27 62.67 -19.70 1.85
N SER A 28 61.36 -19.70 1.56
CA SER A 28 60.33 -19.96 2.57
C SER A 28 60.25 -21.45 2.92
N GLU A 29 59.50 -21.77 3.97
CA GLU A 29 59.19 -23.15 4.37
C GLU A 29 58.56 -23.99 3.23
N SER A 30 57.76 -23.37 2.37
CA SER A 30 57.17 -24.03 1.20
C SER A 30 58.16 -24.29 0.05
N GLY A 31 59.47 -24.05 0.26
CA GLY A 31 60.52 -24.10 -0.75
C GLY A 31 60.46 -22.96 -1.77
N LYS A 32 59.61 -21.95 -1.56
CA LYS A 32 59.43 -20.84 -2.51
C LYS A 32 60.54 -19.81 -2.30
N ARG A 33 61.29 -19.55 -3.37
CA ARG A 33 62.35 -18.53 -3.38
C ARG A 33 61.77 -17.17 -3.73
N SER A 34 62.02 -16.19 -2.87
CA SER A 34 61.49 -14.83 -3.00
C SER A 34 62.60 -13.80 -2.77
N LYS A 35 62.57 -12.72 -3.55
CA LYS A 35 63.47 -11.59 -3.39
C LYS A 35 62.83 -10.58 -2.43
N ILE A 36 63.38 -10.48 -1.22
CA ILE A 36 62.89 -9.58 -0.16
C ILE A 36 63.76 -8.33 -0.14
N LYS A 37 63.15 -7.14 -0.18
CA LYS A 37 63.88 -5.87 -0.03
C LYS A 37 64.49 -5.81 1.38
N ARG A 38 65.72 -5.32 1.53
CA ARG A 38 66.37 -5.18 2.85
C ARG A 38 65.59 -4.24 3.79
N ALA A 39 64.77 -3.34 3.23
CA ALA A 39 63.82 -2.53 3.98
C ALA A 39 62.75 -3.35 4.73
N ASN A 40 62.39 -4.53 4.22
CA ASN A 40 61.31 -5.38 4.74
C ASN A 40 61.80 -6.51 5.68
N THR A 41 63.12 -6.72 5.81
CA THR A 41 63.65 -7.66 6.83
C THR A 41 63.32 -7.16 8.23
N LEU A 42 63.56 -7.86 9.32
CA LEU A 42 63.39 -7.31 10.67
C LEU A 42 64.67 -7.61 11.46
N PHE A 43 65.04 -8.88 11.51
CA PHE A 43 66.31 -9.34 12.06
C PHE A 43 66.73 -10.67 11.44
N ASN A 44 68.02 -11.00 11.57
CA ASN A 44 68.57 -12.30 11.17
C ASN A 44 68.78 -13.18 12.41
N PHE A 45 68.65 -14.49 12.26
CA PHE A 45 68.82 -15.45 13.36
C PHE A 45 69.48 -16.75 12.89
N ALA A 46 70.02 -17.53 13.82
CA ALA A 46 70.74 -18.78 13.53
C ALA A 46 69.98 -20.05 13.92
N SER A 47 69.03 -19.95 14.86
CA SER A 47 68.21 -21.05 15.39
C SER A 47 67.00 -20.43 16.10
N PRO A 48 65.84 -21.11 16.20
CA PRO A 48 65.48 -22.40 15.57
C PRO A 48 65.32 -22.28 14.04
N GLU A 49 64.94 -23.37 13.35
CA GLU A 49 64.57 -23.31 11.92
C GLU A 49 63.35 -22.37 11.70
N PRO A 50 63.21 -21.72 10.53
CA PRO A 50 62.14 -20.73 10.28
C PRO A 50 60.72 -21.18 10.64
N ALA A 51 60.35 -22.41 10.30
CA ALA A 51 59.03 -22.98 10.62
C ALA A 51 58.81 -23.12 12.14
N ALA A 52 59.83 -23.62 12.83
CA ALA A 52 59.82 -23.76 14.28
C ALA A 52 59.78 -22.38 14.97
N LEU A 53 60.52 -21.39 14.46
CA LEU A 53 60.45 -20.01 14.93
C LEU A 53 59.03 -19.46 14.82
N MET A 54 58.40 -19.57 13.64
CA MET A 54 57.04 -19.03 13.42
C MET A 54 56.00 -19.67 14.35
N SER A 55 56.05 -20.99 14.52
CA SER A 55 55.13 -21.72 15.40
C SER A 55 55.34 -21.37 16.87
N GLN A 56 56.59 -21.38 17.34
CA GLN A 56 56.92 -21.04 18.73
C GLN A 56 56.64 -19.57 19.04
N ALA A 57 56.95 -18.67 18.11
CA ALA A 57 56.68 -17.23 18.27
C ALA A 57 55.19 -16.93 18.29
N ALA A 58 54.37 -17.61 17.48
CA ALA A 58 52.92 -17.46 17.51
C ALA A 58 52.33 -17.91 18.84
N ALA A 59 52.74 -19.09 19.35
CA ALA A 59 52.31 -19.57 20.66
C ALA A 59 52.76 -18.63 21.80
N ALA A 60 54.03 -18.21 21.80
CA ALA A 60 54.55 -17.29 22.79
C ALA A 60 53.89 -15.91 22.72
N ALA A 61 53.47 -15.44 21.54
CA ALA A 61 52.78 -14.17 21.39
C ALA A 61 51.40 -14.16 22.08
N GLU A 62 50.71 -15.29 22.15
CA GLU A 62 49.42 -15.42 22.84
C GLU A 62 49.57 -15.32 24.36
N GLU A 63 50.71 -15.77 24.91
CA GLU A 63 51.02 -15.72 26.35
C GLU A 63 51.45 -14.33 26.83
N LEU A 64 51.81 -13.42 25.92
CA LEU A 64 52.21 -12.06 26.26
C LEU A 64 51.02 -11.21 26.74
N ASP A 65 51.13 -10.66 27.94
CA ASP A 65 50.14 -9.73 28.49
C ASP A 65 50.25 -8.37 27.79
N LEU A 66 49.22 -8.05 27.02
CA LEU A 66 49.11 -6.81 26.25
C LEU A 66 49.07 -5.55 27.11
N GLN A 67 48.39 -5.63 28.25
CA GLN A 67 48.24 -4.50 29.16
C GLN A 67 49.58 -4.23 29.84
N PHE A 68 50.24 -5.28 30.35
CA PHE A 68 51.55 -5.14 30.97
C PHE A 68 52.62 -4.66 29.96
N LEU A 69 52.59 -5.17 28.73
CA LEU A 69 53.44 -4.66 27.64
C LEU A 69 53.25 -3.17 27.39
N TRP A 70 52.00 -2.68 27.43
CA TRP A 70 51.70 -1.27 27.24
C TRP A 70 52.17 -0.41 28.42
N GLU A 71 52.06 -0.93 29.65
CA GLU A 71 52.53 -0.26 30.88
C GLU A 71 54.06 -0.18 30.94
N CYS A 72 54.77 -1.21 30.49
CA CYS A 72 56.23 -1.25 30.45
C CYS A 72 56.83 -0.47 29.27
N ALA A 73 56.05 -0.21 28.22
CA ALA A 73 56.57 0.42 27.01
C ALA A 73 56.90 1.91 27.23
N PRO A 74 58.02 2.40 26.66
CA PRO A 74 58.32 3.83 26.65
C PRO A 74 57.19 4.59 25.94
N GLN A 75 56.78 5.73 26.50
CA GLN A 75 55.70 6.56 25.92
C GLN A 75 56.07 7.27 24.60
N GLU A 76 57.35 7.17 24.21
CA GLU A 76 57.90 7.60 22.93
C GLU A 76 57.99 6.44 21.91
N GLU A 77 58.54 6.70 20.73
CA GLU A 77 58.80 5.64 19.75
C GLU A 77 59.96 4.75 20.20
N PHE A 78 59.70 3.46 20.37
CA PHE A 78 60.68 2.47 20.79
C PHE A 78 60.96 1.44 19.68
N ASP A 79 62.12 0.79 19.76
CA ASP A 79 62.40 -0.41 18.96
C ASP A 79 62.00 -1.67 19.71
N THR A 80 61.57 -2.71 18.98
CA THR A 80 61.11 -3.95 19.62
C THR A 80 62.18 -4.71 20.41
N PRO A 81 63.49 -4.71 20.05
CA PRO A 81 64.50 -5.36 20.88
C PRO A 81 64.63 -4.76 22.28
N ALA A 82 64.56 -3.42 22.43
CA ALA A 82 64.67 -2.78 23.74
C ALA A 82 63.51 -3.15 24.65
N LEU A 83 62.27 -3.05 24.15
CA LEU A 83 61.09 -3.45 24.93
C LEU A 83 61.11 -4.95 25.27
N ALA A 84 61.57 -5.80 24.36
CA ALA A 84 61.69 -7.23 24.65
C ALA A 84 62.70 -7.48 25.77
N ALA A 85 63.85 -6.78 25.76
CA ALA A 85 64.84 -6.92 26.82
C ALA A 85 64.29 -6.50 28.19
N ASP A 86 63.50 -5.43 28.23
CA ASP A 86 62.85 -4.94 29.46
C ASP A 86 61.75 -5.91 29.95
N TYR A 87 60.97 -6.47 29.03
CA TYR A 87 59.85 -7.38 29.36
C TYR A 87 60.33 -8.76 29.84
N PHE A 88 61.32 -9.36 29.15
CA PHE A 88 61.84 -10.69 29.50
C PHE A 88 62.97 -10.64 30.55
N GLY A 89 63.53 -9.45 30.81
CA GLY A 89 64.63 -9.26 31.76
C GLY A 89 66.00 -9.72 31.25
N HIS A 90 66.11 -10.07 29.96
CA HIS A 90 67.35 -10.45 29.29
C HIS A 90 67.28 -10.12 27.80
N ALA A 91 68.42 -10.15 27.09
CA ALA A 91 68.43 -9.99 25.64
C ALA A 91 67.48 -11.02 24.99
N PRO A 92 66.55 -10.60 24.12
CA PRO A 92 65.50 -11.48 23.62
C PRO A 92 66.09 -12.55 22.71
N THR A 93 65.62 -13.78 22.88
CA THR A 93 65.84 -14.84 21.89
C THR A 93 65.10 -14.49 20.59
N PRO A 94 65.49 -15.09 19.44
CA PRO A 94 64.77 -14.89 18.19
C PRO A 94 63.26 -15.18 18.27
N VAL A 95 62.86 -16.16 19.07
CA VAL A 95 61.46 -16.54 19.29
C VAL A 95 60.72 -15.44 20.05
N GLU A 96 61.29 -14.96 21.16
CA GLU A 96 60.72 -13.88 21.98
C GLU A 96 60.62 -12.57 21.21
N HIS A 97 61.64 -12.24 20.39
CA HIS A 97 61.62 -11.03 19.56
C HIS A 97 60.53 -11.10 18.50
N ALA A 98 60.39 -12.26 17.82
CA ALA A 98 59.31 -12.49 16.87
C ALA A 98 57.93 -12.49 17.54
N ALA A 99 57.78 -13.10 18.72
CA ALA A 99 56.54 -13.15 19.48
C ALA A 99 56.07 -11.75 19.89
N LEU A 100 56.98 -10.93 20.40
CA LEU A 100 56.68 -9.54 20.73
C LEU A 100 56.25 -8.75 19.49
N LEU A 101 56.98 -8.87 18.38
CA LEU A 101 56.62 -8.21 17.12
C LEU A 101 55.22 -8.60 16.64
N MET A 102 54.88 -9.89 16.70
CA MET A 102 53.54 -10.40 16.36
C MET A 102 52.46 -9.86 17.30
N ARG A 103 52.73 -9.82 18.61
CA ARG A 103 51.78 -9.31 19.63
C ARG A 103 51.49 -7.82 19.49
N LEU A 104 52.52 -7.00 19.30
CA LEU A 104 52.35 -5.55 19.11
C LEU A 104 51.59 -5.24 17.82
N HIS A 105 51.91 -5.95 16.72
CA HIS A 105 51.26 -5.74 15.42
C HIS A 105 49.79 -6.15 15.40
N SER A 106 49.43 -7.20 16.14
CA SER A 106 48.04 -7.69 16.25
C SER A 106 47.16 -6.84 17.17
N ALA A 107 47.73 -5.87 17.89
CA ALA A 107 47.00 -5.03 18.85
C ALA A 107 47.11 -3.52 18.53
N PRO A 108 46.53 -3.06 17.40
CA PRO A 108 46.63 -1.67 16.95
C PRO A 108 45.95 -0.65 17.87
N ALA A 109 45.07 -1.10 18.77
CA ALA A 109 44.49 -0.28 19.83
C ALA A 109 45.52 0.11 20.90
N TYR A 110 46.47 -0.79 21.20
CA TYR A 110 47.53 -0.60 22.20
C TYR A 110 48.78 0.03 21.60
N PHE A 111 49.15 -0.33 20.36
CA PHE A 111 50.41 0.08 19.75
C PHE A 111 50.22 0.59 18.33
N HIS A 112 50.72 1.80 18.08
CA HIS A 112 50.74 2.41 16.76
C HIS A 112 52.09 2.19 16.09
N ARG A 113 52.06 1.60 14.89
CA ARG A 113 53.26 1.36 14.09
C ARG A 113 53.86 2.68 13.58
N ARG A 114 55.16 2.88 13.79
CA ARG A 114 55.92 4.08 13.36
C ARG A 114 57.06 3.79 12.38
N GLY A 115 57.33 2.51 12.13
CA GLY A 115 58.30 2.08 11.15
C GLY A 115 58.58 0.59 11.27
N LYS A 116 59.75 0.20 10.79
CA LYS A 116 60.24 -1.18 10.78
C LYS A 116 60.57 -1.65 12.19
N GLY A 117 59.73 -2.50 12.77
CA GLY A 117 59.92 -2.96 14.16
C GLY A 117 59.91 -1.83 15.18
N ARG A 118 59.27 -0.71 14.86
CA ARG A 118 59.13 0.45 15.74
C ARG A 118 57.66 0.75 16.00
N TYR A 119 57.34 0.90 17.27
CA TYR A 119 56.00 1.13 17.76
C TYR A 119 56.01 2.29 18.74
N ARG A 120 54.83 2.86 18.94
CA ARG A 120 54.56 3.81 20.00
C ARG A 120 53.29 3.36 20.73
N PRO A 121 53.25 3.35 22.07
CA PRO A 121 52.03 3.04 22.79
C PRO A 121 50.95 4.06 22.47
N ALA A 122 49.70 3.63 22.43
CA ALA A 122 48.57 4.54 22.36
C ALA A 122 48.52 5.37 23.66
N PRO A 123 48.29 6.69 23.60
CA PRO A 123 48.06 7.50 24.80
C PRO A 123 46.92 6.94 25.66
N PRO A 124 46.96 7.09 27.00
CA PRO A 124 45.98 6.47 27.90
C PRO A 124 44.51 6.81 27.58
N ASP A 125 44.23 8.04 27.18
CA ASP A 125 42.90 8.51 26.78
C ASP A 125 42.42 7.88 25.46
N ILE A 126 43.32 7.76 24.48
CA ILE A 126 43.05 7.12 23.19
C ILE A 126 42.84 5.60 23.38
N LEU A 127 43.69 4.95 24.19
CA LEU A 127 43.57 3.53 24.50
C LEU A 127 42.24 3.24 25.23
N ALA A 128 41.92 4.01 26.27
CA ALA A 128 40.67 3.86 27.01
C ALA A 128 39.45 4.03 26.09
N ALA A 129 39.44 5.04 25.21
CA ALA A 129 38.37 5.24 24.24
C ALA A 129 38.28 4.09 23.22
N ALA A 130 39.41 3.57 22.74
CA ALA A 130 39.45 2.45 21.79
C ALA A 130 38.95 1.14 22.41
N LEU A 131 39.38 0.82 23.64
CA LEU A 131 38.94 -0.37 24.37
C LEU A 131 37.45 -0.28 24.71
N ALA A 132 36.98 0.88 25.19
CA ALA A 132 35.55 1.10 25.44
C ALA A 132 34.70 0.96 24.16
N ALA A 133 35.21 1.41 23.01
CA ALA A 133 34.53 1.23 21.72
C ALA A 133 34.50 -0.24 21.27
N LEU A 134 35.59 -0.99 21.47
CA LEU A 134 35.66 -2.43 21.18
C LEU A 134 34.71 -3.23 22.07
N GLU A 135 34.72 -2.97 23.38
CA GLU A 135 33.83 -3.62 24.34
C GLU A 135 32.36 -3.31 24.03
N LYS A 136 32.04 -2.04 23.72
CA LYS A 136 30.69 -1.65 23.29
C LYS A 136 30.27 -2.39 22.02
N LYS A 137 31.15 -2.50 21.03
CA LYS A 137 30.89 -3.23 19.77
C LYS A 137 30.68 -4.71 20.03
N GLN A 138 31.47 -5.32 20.92
CA GLN A 138 31.33 -6.72 21.30
C GLN A 138 29.98 -6.96 22.00
N ARG A 139 29.62 -6.16 23.00
CA ARG A 139 28.32 -6.25 23.67
C ARG A 139 27.15 -6.07 22.70
N GLN A 140 27.25 -5.15 21.75
CA GLN A 140 26.23 -4.98 20.71
C GLN A 140 26.11 -6.20 19.81
N ALA A 141 27.23 -6.84 19.45
CA ALA A 141 27.22 -8.06 18.65
C ALA A 141 26.62 -9.25 19.41
N GLU A 142 26.99 -9.41 20.69
CA GLU A 142 26.42 -10.44 21.59
C GLU A 142 24.92 -10.24 21.76
N GLN A 143 24.47 -9.01 22.02
CA GLN A 143 23.05 -8.69 22.15
C GLN A 143 22.28 -8.92 20.84
N GLN A 144 22.87 -8.57 19.69
CA GLN A 144 22.27 -8.85 18.38
C GLN A 144 22.13 -10.36 18.17
N GLN A 145 23.16 -11.13 18.51
CA GLN A 145 23.16 -12.59 18.38
C GLN A 145 22.12 -13.24 19.30
N GLU A 146 21.98 -12.74 20.54
CA GLU A 146 20.94 -13.17 21.47
C GLU A 146 19.54 -12.99 20.87
N TRP A 147 19.23 -11.81 20.32
CA TRP A 147 17.94 -11.57 19.66
C TRP A 147 17.71 -12.48 18.46
N VAL A 148 18.76 -12.74 17.66
CA VAL A 148 18.69 -13.67 16.52
C VAL A 148 18.34 -15.08 17.00
N ASP A 149 18.96 -15.53 18.08
CA ASP A 149 18.75 -16.87 18.62
C ASP A 149 17.39 -17.01 19.32
N GLU A 150 16.89 -15.96 19.98
CA GLU A 150 15.53 -15.90 20.49
C GLU A 150 14.48 -16.01 19.38
N MET A 151 14.61 -15.22 18.30
CA MET A 151 13.72 -15.29 17.14
C MET A 151 13.79 -16.65 16.45
N ALA A 152 14.99 -17.22 16.32
CA ALA A 152 15.16 -18.58 15.80
C ALA A 152 14.50 -19.65 16.70
N ALA A 153 14.40 -19.38 18.00
CA ALA A 153 13.68 -20.22 18.96
C ALA A 153 12.17 -19.93 19.05
N GLY A 154 11.63 -19.06 18.18
CA GLY A 154 10.20 -18.74 18.13
C GLY A 154 9.73 -17.74 19.19
N ARG A 155 10.64 -16.96 19.80
CA ARG A 155 10.29 -15.89 20.75
C ARG A 155 10.60 -14.53 20.16
N LEU A 156 9.67 -13.59 20.29
CA LEU A 156 9.88 -12.21 19.88
C LEU A 156 10.63 -11.44 20.98
N PRO A 157 11.85 -10.92 20.72
CA PRO A 157 12.54 -10.08 21.70
C PRO A 157 11.78 -8.78 21.92
N GLU A 158 11.61 -8.38 23.18
CA GLU A 158 10.88 -7.15 23.57
C GLU A 158 11.40 -5.89 22.85
N PRO A 159 12.72 -5.65 22.70
CA PRO A 159 13.21 -4.48 21.97
C PRO A 159 12.84 -4.48 20.49
N ILE A 160 12.60 -5.65 19.89
CA ILE A 160 12.14 -5.79 18.50
C ILE A 160 10.63 -5.61 18.45
N ALA A 161 9.88 -6.17 19.41
CA ALA A 161 8.43 -6.01 19.52
C ALA A 161 8.00 -4.53 19.56
N GLN A 162 8.70 -3.72 20.36
CA GLN A 162 8.40 -2.28 20.52
C GLN A 162 8.53 -1.47 19.23
N VAL A 163 9.34 -1.93 18.28
CA VAL A 163 9.61 -1.24 17.01
C VAL A 163 9.16 -2.03 15.79
N ALA A 164 8.45 -3.14 15.97
CA ALA A 164 8.07 -4.08 14.91
C ALA A 164 7.36 -3.38 13.73
N GLU A 165 6.46 -2.44 14.03
CA GLU A 165 5.78 -1.64 13.00
C GLU A 165 6.76 -0.77 12.20
N THR A 166 7.67 -0.06 12.87
CA THR A 166 8.68 0.76 12.17
C THR A 166 9.65 -0.06 11.35
N LEU A 167 10.01 -1.27 11.81
CA LEU A 167 10.87 -2.19 11.08
C LEU A 167 10.24 -2.64 9.74
N LEU A 168 8.91 -2.74 9.65
CA LEU A 168 8.26 -3.08 8.38
C LEU A 168 7.97 -1.88 7.49
N ILE A 169 7.63 -0.73 8.07
CA ILE A 169 7.10 0.40 7.30
C ILE A 169 8.19 1.38 6.88
N ARG A 170 9.10 1.71 7.79
CA ARG A 170 10.23 2.64 7.56
C ARG A 170 11.48 2.13 8.28
N PRO A 171 12.06 1.01 7.83
CA PRO A 171 13.19 0.39 8.52
C PRO A 171 14.42 1.32 8.52
N ASP A 172 14.96 1.58 9.71
CA ASP A 172 16.35 2.03 9.84
C ASP A 172 17.29 0.83 9.71
N LYS A 173 17.86 0.66 8.51
CA LYS A 173 18.78 -0.44 8.20
C LYS A 173 20.07 -0.44 9.03
N ASN A 174 20.38 0.67 9.70
CA ASN A 174 21.55 0.78 10.56
C ASN A 174 21.28 0.40 12.01
N SER A 175 20.00 0.38 12.42
CA SER A 175 19.56 0.01 13.76
C SER A 175 19.97 -1.43 14.12
N GLN A 176 20.18 -1.67 15.40
CA GLN A 176 20.53 -3.00 15.90
C GLN A 176 19.36 -3.98 15.74
N GLN A 177 18.13 -3.50 15.93
CA GLN A 177 16.90 -4.25 15.78
C GLN A 177 16.70 -4.72 14.34
N TRP A 178 16.92 -3.85 13.34
CA TRP A 178 16.86 -4.26 11.94
C TRP A 178 17.93 -5.31 11.61
N LYS A 179 19.17 -5.11 12.04
CA LYS A 179 20.27 -6.07 11.77
C LYS A 179 20.00 -7.43 12.40
N ALA A 180 19.42 -7.46 13.60
CA ALA A 180 18.98 -8.70 14.24
C ALA A 180 17.87 -9.38 13.44
N LEU A 181 16.83 -8.62 13.05
CA LEU A 181 15.72 -9.14 12.26
C LEU A 181 16.19 -9.68 10.90
N ASP A 182 17.01 -8.93 10.17
CA ASP A 182 17.57 -9.31 8.86
C ASP A 182 18.43 -10.58 8.97
N ALA A 183 19.27 -10.68 10.00
CA ALA A 183 20.07 -11.88 10.27
C ALA A 183 19.19 -13.10 10.62
N ALA A 184 18.13 -12.93 11.41
CA ALA A 184 17.19 -14.00 11.72
C ALA A 184 16.38 -14.44 10.48
N CYS A 185 15.94 -13.48 9.66
CA CYS A 185 15.30 -13.72 8.37
C CYS A 185 16.19 -14.55 7.44
N ALA A 186 17.47 -14.18 7.30
CA ALA A 186 18.44 -14.92 6.50
C ALA A 186 18.66 -16.34 7.03
N LYS A 187 18.76 -16.51 8.36
CA LYS A 187 18.93 -17.82 9.02
C LYS A 187 17.73 -18.73 8.81
N LEU A 188 16.51 -18.18 8.82
CA LEU A 188 15.25 -18.93 8.74
C LEU A 188 14.66 -19.02 7.33
N GLY A 189 15.19 -18.28 6.36
CA GLY A 189 14.64 -18.20 5.00
C GLY A 189 13.26 -17.54 4.93
N LYS A 190 13.01 -16.54 5.79
CA LYS A 190 11.70 -15.85 5.90
C LYS A 190 11.84 -14.37 5.61
N SER A 191 10.78 -13.77 5.07
CA SER A 191 10.68 -12.32 4.99
C SER A 191 10.44 -11.69 6.38
N PRO A 192 10.79 -10.41 6.60
CA PRO A 192 10.61 -9.74 7.88
C PRO A 192 9.18 -9.76 8.42
N ASP A 193 8.20 -9.53 7.56
CA ASP A 193 6.76 -9.53 7.89
C ASP A 193 6.27 -10.92 8.28
N ARG A 194 6.69 -11.96 7.57
CA ARG A 194 6.36 -13.35 7.92
C ARG A 194 6.95 -13.75 9.25
N LEU A 195 8.23 -13.47 9.47
CA LEU A 195 8.90 -13.81 10.72
C LEU A 195 8.23 -13.10 11.91
N LEU A 196 8.01 -11.78 11.82
CA LEU A 196 7.38 -11.03 12.90
C LEU A 196 5.93 -11.48 13.16
N LEU A 197 5.16 -11.82 12.12
CA LEU A 197 3.80 -12.35 12.28
C LEU A 197 3.80 -13.69 13.03
N GLU A 198 4.67 -14.63 12.64
CA GLU A 198 4.78 -15.93 13.31
C GLU A 198 5.29 -15.83 14.76
N LEU A 199 6.12 -14.82 15.04
CA LEU A 199 6.60 -14.51 16.39
C LEU A 199 5.55 -13.78 17.25
N GLY A 200 4.37 -13.46 16.70
CA GLY A 200 3.26 -12.85 17.44
C GLY A 200 3.34 -11.33 17.57
N ALA A 201 4.10 -10.63 16.72
CA ALA A 201 4.08 -9.16 16.69
C ALA A 201 2.70 -8.60 16.30
N TRP A 202 1.92 -9.40 15.55
CA TRP A 202 0.51 -9.18 15.28
C TRP A 202 -0.25 -10.49 15.46
N PRO A 203 -1.54 -10.44 15.83
CA PRO A 203 -2.31 -11.65 16.09
C PRO A 203 -2.59 -12.48 14.82
N HIS A 204 -2.68 -11.85 13.64
CA HIS A 204 -2.99 -12.51 12.37
C HIS A 204 -2.71 -11.58 11.16
N ALA A 205 -2.71 -12.14 9.95
CA ALA A 205 -2.41 -11.43 8.70
C ALA A 205 -3.35 -10.23 8.45
N LEU A 206 -4.65 -10.35 8.75
CA LEU A 206 -5.62 -9.24 8.64
C LEU A 206 -5.18 -8.01 9.46
N ALA A 207 -4.73 -8.21 10.70
CA ALA A 207 -4.27 -7.12 11.55
C ALA A 207 -3.03 -6.45 10.96
N LEU A 208 -2.09 -7.23 10.44
CA LEU A 208 -0.88 -6.70 9.81
C LEU A 208 -1.21 -5.89 8.53
N HIS A 209 -2.08 -6.39 7.66
CA HIS A 209 -2.49 -5.66 6.46
C HIS A 209 -3.14 -4.31 6.79
N LYS A 210 -4.10 -4.30 7.74
CA LYS A 210 -4.74 -3.07 8.21
C LYS A 210 -3.72 -2.12 8.86
N ARG A 211 -2.87 -2.61 9.76
CA ARG A 211 -1.86 -1.79 10.46
C ARG A 211 -0.86 -1.15 9.50
N ARG A 212 -0.36 -1.92 8.53
CA ARG A 212 0.55 -1.40 7.50
C ARG A 212 -0.11 -0.29 6.69
N PHE A 213 -1.36 -0.48 6.28
CA PHE A 213 -2.11 0.55 5.57
C PHE A 213 -2.28 1.80 6.43
N LEU A 214 -2.75 1.66 7.67
CA LEU A 214 -2.99 2.77 8.60
C LEU A 214 -1.72 3.55 8.92
N ALA A 215 -0.60 2.90 9.22
CA ALA A 215 0.61 3.62 9.61
C ALA A 215 1.29 4.36 8.42
N VAL A 216 1.10 3.88 7.18
CA VAL A 216 1.57 4.62 5.99
C VAL A 216 0.69 5.84 5.70
N ASN A 217 -0.63 5.65 5.81
CA ASN A 217 -1.61 6.54 5.21
C ASN A 217 -2.36 7.43 6.20
N PHE A 218 -2.47 6.96 7.44
CA PHE A 218 -3.13 7.60 8.57
C PHE A 218 -2.20 7.64 9.80
N PRO A 219 -0.98 8.22 9.69
CA PRO A 219 0.02 8.20 10.76
C PRO A 219 -0.39 8.97 12.02
N ARG A 220 -1.46 9.78 11.93
CA ARG A 220 -2.05 10.53 13.05
C ARG A 220 -3.34 9.88 13.59
N GLY A 221 -3.67 8.67 13.14
CA GLY A 221 -4.91 7.98 13.48
C GLY A 221 -6.08 8.33 12.58
N LEU A 222 -7.23 7.72 12.88
CA LEU A 222 -8.48 7.83 12.12
C LEU A 222 -9.46 8.86 12.70
N GLU A 223 -9.22 9.33 13.91
CA GLU A 223 -10.11 10.26 14.59
C GLU A 223 -10.03 11.65 13.94
N PHE A 224 -11.20 12.27 13.79
CA PHE A 224 -11.29 13.67 13.39
C PHE A 224 -11.30 14.54 14.65
N PRO A 225 -10.77 15.78 14.58
CA PRO A 225 -10.95 16.73 15.66
C PRO A 225 -12.45 17.07 15.83
N GLU A 226 -12.87 17.32 17.06
CA GLU A 226 -14.22 17.85 17.32
C GLU A 226 -14.32 19.27 16.75
N LEU A 227 -15.17 19.43 15.74
CA LEU A 227 -15.44 20.71 15.08
C LEU A 227 -16.95 20.93 15.04
N GLU A 228 -17.40 22.14 15.35
CA GLU A 228 -18.81 22.50 15.15
C GLU A 228 -19.07 22.76 13.68
N LEU A 229 -20.17 22.19 13.17
CA LEU A 229 -20.56 22.34 11.78
C LEU A 229 -21.18 23.73 11.56
N PRO A 230 -20.63 24.59 10.67
CA PRO A 230 -21.22 25.90 10.40
C PRO A 230 -22.67 25.81 9.92
N PRO A 231 -23.56 26.68 10.40
CA PRO A 231 -24.94 26.72 9.93
C PRO A 231 -25.00 27.16 8.47
N ILE A 232 -26.03 26.71 7.77
CA ILE A 232 -26.33 27.18 6.40
C ILE A 232 -27.05 28.53 6.52
N ASP A 233 -26.34 29.61 6.23
CA ASP A 233 -26.85 31.00 6.33
C ASP A 233 -27.66 31.42 5.09
N ARG A 234 -28.60 30.57 4.68
CA ARG A 234 -29.57 30.87 3.61
C ARG A 234 -30.80 29.98 3.73
N GLU A 235 -31.95 30.54 3.38
CA GLU A 235 -33.19 29.78 3.31
C GLU A 235 -33.23 28.97 2.00
N LEU A 236 -33.42 27.66 2.14
CA LEU A 236 -33.54 26.74 1.00
C LEU A 236 -35.01 26.31 0.85
N PRO A 237 -35.61 26.39 -0.35
CA PRO A 237 -36.97 25.93 -0.57
C PRO A 237 -37.08 24.42 -0.27
N LEU A 238 -38.24 23.98 0.20
CA LEU A 238 -38.52 22.56 0.41
C LEU A 238 -39.21 21.99 -0.84
N SER A 239 -38.67 20.91 -1.39
CA SER A 239 -39.26 20.18 -2.51
C SER A 239 -40.53 19.44 -2.06
N ASP A 240 -41.53 19.40 -2.94
CA ASP A 240 -42.78 18.65 -2.76
C ASP A 240 -42.76 17.27 -3.45
N ALA A 241 -41.62 16.88 -4.03
CA ALA A 241 -41.47 15.62 -4.75
C ALA A 241 -41.46 14.39 -3.82
N GLU A 242 -42.03 13.29 -4.31
CA GLU A 242 -41.91 11.98 -3.67
C GLU A 242 -40.55 11.35 -4.04
N ILE A 243 -39.67 11.17 -3.04
CA ILE A 243 -38.26 10.84 -3.23
C ILE A 243 -37.88 9.55 -2.50
N TYR A 244 -37.10 8.69 -3.15
CA TYR A 244 -36.53 7.46 -2.57
C TYR A 244 -35.04 7.36 -2.91
N SER A 245 -34.24 6.80 -2.00
CA SER A 245 -32.86 6.38 -2.31
C SER A 245 -32.82 4.87 -2.52
N VAL A 246 -31.83 4.39 -3.28
CA VAL A 246 -31.60 2.96 -3.53
C VAL A 246 -30.11 2.70 -3.35
N ASP A 247 -29.75 1.95 -2.31
CA ASP A 247 -28.35 1.75 -1.92
C ASP A 247 -28.07 0.30 -1.49
N ASP A 248 -26.80 -0.07 -1.38
CA ASP A 248 -26.40 -1.32 -0.73
C ASP A 248 -26.70 -1.26 0.79
N VAL A 249 -26.93 -2.43 1.42
CA VAL A 249 -27.31 -2.50 2.85
C VAL A 249 -26.26 -1.92 3.80
N THR A 250 -25.00 -1.92 3.40
CA THR A 250 -23.88 -1.39 4.18
C THR A 250 -23.66 0.12 3.97
N THR A 251 -24.43 0.75 3.09
CA THR A 251 -24.32 2.19 2.80
C THR A 251 -24.87 3.01 3.96
N THR A 252 -24.02 3.90 4.49
CA THR A 252 -24.42 4.87 5.53
C THR A 252 -24.17 6.32 5.14
N GLU A 253 -23.47 6.55 4.02
CA GLU A 253 -23.25 7.88 3.43
C GLU A 253 -24.12 7.91 2.17
N ILE A 254 -25.42 8.19 2.33
CA ILE A 254 -26.36 8.20 1.20
C ILE A 254 -26.21 9.54 0.49
N ASP A 255 -25.58 9.50 -0.68
CA ASP A 255 -25.29 10.70 -1.48
C ASP A 255 -26.46 11.09 -2.38
N ASP A 256 -27.23 10.13 -2.89
CA ASP A 256 -28.19 10.38 -3.96
C ASP A 256 -29.57 9.73 -3.73
N ALA A 257 -30.59 10.34 -4.33
CA ALA A 257 -31.98 9.88 -4.32
C ALA A 257 -32.70 10.33 -5.60
N LEU A 258 -33.79 9.66 -5.95
CA LEU A 258 -34.54 9.94 -7.18
C LEU A 258 -36.02 10.28 -6.90
N SER A 259 -36.59 11.15 -7.73
CA SER A 259 -38.04 11.36 -7.83
C SER A 259 -38.51 11.22 -9.28
N VAL A 260 -39.79 10.91 -9.46
CA VAL A 260 -40.40 10.84 -10.79
C VAL A 260 -41.85 11.30 -10.72
N THR A 261 -42.29 12.02 -11.75
CA THR A 261 -43.68 12.41 -11.94
C THR A 261 -44.03 12.36 -13.42
N THR A 262 -45.11 11.67 -13.75
CA THR A 262 -45.65 11.68 -15.12
C THR A 262 -46.43 12.97 -15.35
N LEU A 263 -46.07 13.73 -16.39
CA LEU A 263 -46.71 14.98 -16.77
C LEU A 263 -47.98 14.72 -17.61
N PRO A 264 -48.90 15.71 -17.73
CA PRO A 264 -50.16 15.54 -18.46
C PRO A 264 -50.01 15.16 -19.95
N ASP A 265 -48.86 15.48 -20.56
CA ASP A 265 -48.54 15.15 -21.95
C ASP A 265 -47.81 13.80 -22.12
N GLY A 266 -47.67 13.03 -21.04
CA GLY A 266 -47.02 11.72 -21.03
C GLY A 266 -45.50 11.75 -20.87
N ARG A 267 -44.88 12.93 -20.85
CA ARG A 267 -43.44 13.06 -20.52
C ARG A 267 -43.21 12.77 -19.04
N LEU A 268 -41.97 12.44 -18.68
CA LEU A 268 -41.58 12.27 -17.29
C LEU A 268 -40.78 13.48 -16.81
N ARG A 269 -41.11 13.98 -15.63
CA ARG A 269 -40.21 14.82 -14.84
C ARG A 269 -39.48 13.93 -13.85
N VAL A 270 -38.17 13.78 -14.01
CA VAL A 270 -37.31 13.02 -13.09
C VAL A 270 -36.41 13.97 -12.33
N GLY A 271 -36.30 13.77 -11.02
CA GLY A 271 -35.35 14.46 -10.16
C GLY A 271 -34.21 13.54 -9.75
N VAL A 272 -32.97 14.02 -9.83
CA VAL A 272 -31.78 13.43 -9.22
C VAL A 272 -31.32 14.36 -8.11
N HIS A 273 -31.44 13.93 -6.86
CA HIS A 273 -31.20 14.74 -5.67
C HIS A 273 -29.90 14.30 -5.04
N VAL A 274 -28.89 15.18 -4.98
CA VAL A 274 -27.58 14.85 -4.42
C VAL A 274 -27.34 15.67 -3.15
N ALA A 275 -26.93 15.01 -2.07
CA ALA A 275 -26.52 15.64 -0.81
C ALA A 275 -25.62 16.86 -1.05
N ALA A 276 -25.83 17.96 -0.33
CA ALA A 276 -25.11 19.22 -0.56
C ALA A 276 -24.11 19.60 0.56
N PRO A 277 -23.13 18.75 0.94
CA PRO A 277 -22.14 19.09 1.96
C PRO A 277 -21.31 20.33 1.60
N GLY A 278 -21.17 20.66 0.31
CA GLY A 278 -20.47 21.83 -0.17
C GLY A 278 -21.05 23.18 0.27
N LEU A 279 -22.27 23.20 0.85
CA LEU A 279 -22.84 24.38 1.49
C LEU A 279 -22.14 24.76 2.80
N THR A 280 -21.54 23.78 3.47
CA THR A 280 -20.87 23.98 4.75
C THR A 280 -19.39 23.67 4.68
N VAL A 281 -19.03 22.56 4.04
CA VAL A 281 -17.64 22.19 3.76
C VAL A 281 -17.15 23.03 2.59
N THR A 282 -16.78 24.28 2.85
CA THR A 282 -16.36 25.25 1.83
C THR A 282 -14.85 25.21 1.60
N ARG A 283 -14.38 25.65 0.42
CA ARG A 283 -12.94 25.71 0.07
C ARG A 283 -12.14 26.39 1.19
N ASP A 284 -11.06 25.74 1.61
CA ASP A 284 -10.10 26.15 2.63
C ASP A 284 -10.62 26.20 4.08
N SER A 285 -11.86 25.76 4.32
CA SER A 285 -12.38 25.51 5.68
C SER A 285 -11.65 24.36 6.38
N GLU A 286 -11.79 24.25 7.70
CA GLU A 286 -11.21 23.12 8.46
C GLU A 286 -11.77 21.77 7.98
N PHE A 287 -13.06 21.70 7.67
CA PHE A 287 -13.66 20.48 7.10
C PHE A 287 -13.12 20.15 5.71
N ASP A 288 -12.86 21.17 4.86
CA ASP A 288 -12.21 20.94 3.56
C ASP A 288 -10.81 20.34 3.74
N LYS A 289 -10.00 20.88 4.66
CA LYS A 289 -8.66 20.33 4.94
C LYS A 289 -8.72 18.87 5.38
N LEU A 290 -9.72 18.50 6.18
CA LEU A 290 -9.95 17.11 6.61
C LEU A 290 -10.34 16.21 5.43
N ALA A 291 -11.31 16.63 4.62
CA ALA A 291 -11.75 15.89 3.44
C ALA A 291 -10.62 15.75 2.40
N ARG A 292 -9.90 16.85 2.13
CA ARG A 292 -8.75 16.89 1.20
C ARG A 292 -7.58 16.03 1.67
N ALA A 293 -7.43 15.79 2.98
CA ALA A 293 -6.41 14.89 3.50
C ALA A 293 -6.72 13.41 3.21
N ARG A 294 -8.00 13.05 3.03
CA ARG A 294 -8.44 11.66 2.76
C ARG A 294 -8.80 11.41 1.30
N LEU A 295 -9.25 12.44 0.58
CA LEU A 295 -9.65 12.49 -0.84
C LEU A 295 -10.82 11.58 -1.24
N SER A 296 -10.98 10.41 -0.63
CA SER A 296 -12.17 9.58 -0.75
C SER A 296 -12.33 8.65 0.45
N THR A 297 -13.53 8.10 0.62
CA THR A 297 -13.80 7.05 1.61
C THR A 297 -13.09 5.77 1.20
N VAL A 298 -12.47 5.06 2.16
CA VAL A 298 -11.89 3.72 1.97
C VAL A 298 -12.95 2.68 2.35
N TYR A 299 -13.32 1.81 1.42
CA TYR A 299 -14.29 0.74 1.66
C TYR A 299 -13.59 -0.61 1.74
N MET A 300 -13.86 -1.40 2.77
CA MET A 300 -13.39 -2.78 2.86
C MET A 300 -14.51 -3.67 3.37
N PRO A 301 -14.46 -4.99 3.16
CA PRO A 301 -15.51 -5.87 3.66
C PRO A 301 -15.72 -5.69 5.17
N GLY A 302 -16.94 -5.29 5.54
CA GLY A 302 -17.39 -5.11 6.93
C GLY A 302 -16.97 -3.81 7.62
N ASP A 303 -16.19 -2.93 6.96
CA ASP A 303 -15.66 -1.71 7.59
C ASP A 303 -15.38 -0.60 6.57
N LYS A 304 -15.18 0.63 7.03
CA LYS A 304 -14.80 1.76 6.18
C LYS A 304 -14.08 2.85 6.93
N ILE A 305 -13.30 3.64 6.20
CA ILE A 305 -12.67 4.88 6.70
C ILE A 305 -13.27 6.05 5.93
N PRO A 306 -14.23 6.80 6.52
CA PRO A 306 -14.92 7.89 5.84
C PRO A 306 -13.99 9.01 5.40
N MET A 307 -14.30 9.65 4.27
CA MET A 307 -13.64 10.88 3.83
C MET A 307 -13.97 12.04 4.76
N GLN A 308 -15.23 12.11 5.20
CA GLN A 308 -15.79 13.21 5.96
C GLN A 308 -15.97 12.83 7.45
N PRO A 309 -15.94 13.80 8.37
CA PRO A 309 -16.31 13.57 9.76
C PRO A 309 -17.78 13.18 9.93
N ASP A 310 -18.08 12.45 11.01
CA ASP A 310 -19.42 11.91 11.29
C ASP A 310 -20.49 12.99 11.40
N ASN A 311 -20.16 14.19 11.90
CA ASN A 311 -21.11 15.30 11.99
C ASN A 311 -21.49 15.86 10.61
N VAL A 312 -20.58 15.86 9.63
CA VAL A 312 -20.87 16.23 8.23
C VAL A 312 -21.76 15.16 7.61
N ILE A 313 -21.40 13.88 7.74
CA ILE A 313 -22.20 12.77 7.20
C ILE A 313 -23.61 12.80 7.79
N LYS A 314 -23.72 12.92 9.12
CA LYS A 314 -25.01 13.02 9.80
C LYS A 314 -25.81 14.25 9.39
N ALA A 315 -25.19 15.36 9.00
CA ALA A 315 -25.92 16.54 8.54
C ALA A 315 -26.47 16.36 7.11
N PHE A 316 -25.74 15.69 6.22
CA PHE A 316 -26.00 15.72 4.78
C PHE A 316 -26.38 14.38 4.13
N SER A 317 -26.18 13.24 4.79
CA SER A 317 -26.66 11.94 4.30
C SER A 317 -28.17 12.02 4.04
N LEU A 318 -28.64 11.47 2.93
CA LEU A 318 -30.06 11.49 2.56
C LEU A 318 -30.88 10.43 3.31
N ASP A 319 -30.72 10.39 4.64
CA ASP A 319 -31.47 9.49 5.50
C ASP A 319 -32.96 9.85 5.49
N ALA A 320 -33.82 8.83 5.47
CA ALA A 320 -35.25 9.00 5.32
C ALA A 320 -35.90 9.76 6.48
N GLY A 321 -36.95 10.53 6.16
CA GLY A 321 -37.84 11.17 7.13
C GLY A 321 -37.34 12.50 7.70
N ARG A 322 -36.22 13.04 7.20
CA ARG A 322 -35.72 14.38 7.59
C ARG A 322 -35.50 15.28 6.38
N GLU A 323 -35.54 16.58 6.64
CA GLU A 323 -35.20 17.59 5.64
C GLU A 323 -33.68 17.68 5.49
N VAL A 324 -33.18 17.48 4.28
CA VAL A 324 -31.74 17.51 3.96
C VAL A 324 -31.46 18.46 2.80
N PRO A 325 -30.45 19.34 2.90
CA PRO A 325 -30.01 20.18 1.79
C PRO A 325 -29.42 19.35 0.64
N VAL A 326 -29.87 19.64 -0.59
CA VAL A 326 -29.44 18.95 -1.81
C VAL A 326 -29.21 19.92 -2.96
N LEU A 327 -28.36 19.48 -3.88
CA LEU A 327 -28.32 19.97 -5.25
C LEU A 327 -29.14 18.99 -6.10
N SER A 328 -30.32 19.43 -6.52
CA SER A 328 -31.25 18.65 -7.33
C SER A 328 -31.08 18.97 -8.81
N LEU A 329 -31.06 17.96 -9.66
CA LEU A 329 -31.24 18.07 -11.11
C LEU A 329 -32.62 17.54 -11.48
N TYR A 330 -33.47 18.41 -12.04
CA TYR A 330 -34.72 18.01 -12.66
C TYR A 330 -34.58 17.95 -14.17
N VAL A 331 -35.07 16.89 -14.78
CA VAL A 331 -35.17 16.76 -16.24
C VAL A 331 -36.59 16.46 -16.66
N VAL A 332 -37.03 17.05 -17.78
CA VAL A 332 -38.26 16.64 -18.48
C VAL A 332 -37.85 15.84 -19.70
N ALA A 333 -38.24 14.57 -19.75
CA ALA A 333 -37.78 13.62 -20.74
C ALA A 333 -38.92 12.83 -21.38
N ASP A 334 -38.74 12.45 -22.65
CA ASP A 334 -39.55 11.44 -23.29
C ASP A 334 -39.18 10.04 -22.73
N PRO A 335 -40.12 9.30 -22.12
CA PRO A 335 -39.81 7.99 -21.56
C PRO A 335 -39.49 6.91 -22.60
N GLU A 336 -39.91 7.05 -23.85
CA GLU A 336 -39.67 6.08 -24.93
C GLU A 336 -38.33 6.33 -25.63
N THR A 337 -38.04 7.59 -25.94
CA THR A 337 -36.84 7.95 -26.72
C THR A 337 -35.65 8.34 -25.85
N GLY A 338 -35.90 8.77 -24.62
CA GLY A 338 -34.90 9.34 -23.71
C GLY A 338 -34.50 10.76 -24.07
N GLU A 339 -35.19 11.42 -25.01
CA GLU A 339 -34.93 12.82 -25.36
C GLU A 339 -35.18 13.72 -24.15
N ILE A 340 -34.18 14.56 -23.82
CA ILE A 340 -34.28 15.54 -22.74
C ILE A 340 -34.73 16.87 -23.34
N PHE A 341 -35.92 17.35 -22.96
CA PHE A 341 -36.46 18.63 -23.43
C PHE A 341 -36.03 19.80 -22.56
N GLU A 342 -35.99 19.57 -21.24
CA GLU A 342 -35.67 20.60 -20.26
C GLU A 342 -34.81 19.99 -19.16
N SER A 343 -33.89 20.80 -18.63
CA SER A 343 -33.11 20.47 -17.45
C SER A 343 -32.98 21.71 -16.57
N ASP A 344 -33.24 21.55 -15.28
CA ASP A 344 -33.21 22.62 -14.29
C ASP A 344 -32.47 22.13 -13.05
N THR A 345 -31.51 22.90 -12.54
CA THR A 345 -30.75 22.54 -11.33
C THR A 345 -31.10 23.48 -10.21
N ARG A 346 -31.40 22.94 -9.03
CA ARG A 346 -31.88 23.69 -7.87
C ARG A 346 -31.06 23.37 -6.63
N LEU A 347 -30.80 24.40 -5.84
CA LEU A 347 -30.36 24.25 -4.47
C LEU A 347 -31.58 24.32 -3.55
N GLU A 348 -31.88 23.23 -2.84
CA GLU A 348 -33.13 23.09 -2.10
C GLU A 348 -32.97 22.12 -0.92
N ARG A 349 -34.05 21.88 -0.18
CA ARG A 349 -34.18 20.79 0.80
C ARG A 349 -35.13 19.74 0.25
N VAL A 350 -34.86 18.49 0.59
CA VAL A 350 -35.74 17.35 0.27
C VAL A 350 -36.00 16.52 1.51
N VAL A 351 -37.08 15.74 1.49
CA VAL A 351 -37.32 14.66 2.44
C VAL A 351 -37.33 13.35 1.66
N VAL A 352 -36.33 12.50 1.89
CA VAL A 352 -36.38 11.13 1.37
C VAL A 352 -37.44 10.36 2.15
N ARG A 353 -38.39 9.76 1.43
CA ARG A 353 -39.50 9.02 2.03
C ARG A 353 -39.01 7.73 2.67
N GLU A 354 -38.26 6.93 1.93
CA GLU A 354 -37.65 5.68 2.40
C GLU A 354 -36.29 5.46 1.71
N ASN A 355 -35.33 4.90 2.46
CA ASN A 355 -34.06 4.44 1.91
C ASN A 355 -34.16 2.96 1.54
N LEU A 356 -34.33 2.65 0.26
CA LEU A 356 -34.50 1.29 -0.25
C LEU A 356 -33.15 0.57 -0.31
N ARG A 357 -33.18 -0.78 -0.28
CA ARG A 357 -31.97 -1.62 -0.29
C ARG A 357 -32.04 -2.74 -1.34
N HIS A 358 -30.96 -2.91 -2.11
CA HIS A 358 -30.87 -3.92 -3.17
C HIS A 358 -31.24 -5.33 -2.69
N ASN A 359 -30.63 -5.77 -1.59
CA ASN A 359 -30.84 -7.10 -1.03
C ASN A 359 -32.30 -7.40 -0.61
N MET A 360 -33.15 -6.38 -0.43
CA MET A 360 -34.56 -6.54 -0.07
C MET A 360 -35.48 -6.54 -1.30
N LEU A 361 -35.06 -5.93 -2.40
CA LEU A 361 -35.91 -5.66 -3.56
C LEU A 361 -35.51 -6.42 -4.82
N ASP A 362 -34.23 -6.81 -4.99
CA ASP A 362 -33.73 -7.41 -6.23
C ASP A 362 -34.49 -8.68 -6.66
N SER A 363 -34.99 -9.47 -5.71
CA SER A 363 -35.77 -10.68 -6.01
C SER A 363 -37.17 -10.37 -6.57
N GLN A 364 -37.71 -9.18 -6.30
CA GLN A 364 -39.05 -8.74 -6.71
C GLN A 364 -38.97 -7.79 -7.92
N VAL A 365 -37.92 -6.96 -7.99
CA VAL A 365 -37.68 -5.99 -9.06
C VAL A 365 -36.88 -6.65 -10.18
N THR A 366 -37.61 -7.30 -11.09
CA THR A 366 -37.08 -7.98 -12.27
C THR A 366 -37.54 -7.26 -13.53
N GLU A 367 -36.87 -7.48 -14.67
CA GLU A 367 -37.34 -6.92 -15.94
C GLU A 367 -38.78 -7.35 -16.26
N ALA A 368 -39.13 -8.61 -15.95
CA ALA A 368 -40.47 -9.14 -16.14
C ALA A 368 -41.52 -8.42 -15.28
N SER A 369 -41.23 -8.23 -13.98
CA SER A 369 -42.17 -7.53 -13.09
C SER A 369 -42.29 -6.05 -13.45
N LEU A 370 -41.21 -5.39 -13.89
CA LEU A 370 -41.22 -4.00 -14.37
C LEU A 370 -41.96 -3.84 -15.71
N ALA A 371 -41.92 -4.84 -16.58
CA ALA A 371 -42.59 -4.83 -17.88
C ALA A 371 -44.10 -5.10 -17.79
N ASP A 372 -44.56 -5.88 -16.81
CA ASP A 372 -45.98 -6.21 -16.61
C ASP A 372 -46.67 -5.18 -15.70
N PRO A 373 -47.52 -4.26 -16.21
CA PRO A 373 -48.19 -3.23 -15.40
C PRO A 373 -49.17 -3.79 -14.36
N SER A 374 -49.59 -5.05 -14.51
CA SER A 374 -50.51 -5.73 -13.58
C SER A 374 -49.79 -6.49 -12.47
N ALA A 375 -48.48 -6.68 -12.58
CA ALA A 375 -47.69 -7.33 -11.53
C ALA A 375 -47.68 -6.48 -10.25
N ASP A 376 -47.95 -7.14 -9.13
CA ASP A 376 -47.81 -6.55 -7.80
C ASP A 376 -46.33 -6.31 -7.51
N LEU A 377 -45.91 -5.04 -7.61
CA LEU A 377 -44.53 -4.61 -7.48
C LEU A 377 -44.47 -3.50 -6.44
N PRO A 378 -43.77 -3.71 -5.29
CA PRO A 378 -43.52 -2.65 -4.34
C PRO A 378 -42.89 -1.43 -5.03
N TYR A 379 -43.41 -0.24 -4.73
CA TYR A 379 -42.99 1.02 -5.35
C TYR A 379 -43.12 1.04 -6.88
N GLY A 380 -43.97 0.20 -7.48
CA GLY A 380 -44.14 0.10 -8.93
C GLY A 380 -44.55 1.42 -9.60
N HIS A 381 -45.28 2.29 -8.90
CA HIS A 381 -45.64 3.63 -9.39
C HIS A 381 -44.41 4.53 -9.63
N TRP A 382 -43.35 4.31 -8.87
CA TRP A 382 -42.08 5.04 -8.93
C TRP A 382 -41.06 4.30 -9.82
N LEU A 383 -40.91 2.97 -9.63
CA LEU A 383 -39.92 2.15 -10.34
C LEU A 383 -40.18 2.01 -11.85
N ARG A 384 -41.43 1.79 -12.27
CA ARG A 384 -41.77 1.54 -13.68
C ARG A 384 -41.44 2.72 -14.60
N PRO A 385 -41.88 3.96 -14.32
CA PRO A 385 -41.53 5.09 -15.18
C PRO A 385 -40.02 5.36 -15.18
N LEU A 386 -39.34 5.23 -14.02
CA LEU A 386 -37.89 5.36 -13.95
C LEU A 386 -37.16 4.29 -14.78
N TRP A 387 -37.61 3.04 -14.71
CA TRP A 387 -37.04 1.95 -15.50
C TRP A 387 -37.18 2.20 -17.00
N LYS A 388 -38.37 2.65 -17.43
CA LYS A 388 -38.65 2.92 -18.84
C LYS A 388 -37.69 3.95 -19.43
N LEU A 389 -37.54 5.09 -18.74
CA LEU A 389 -36.60 6.12 -19.17
C LEU A 389 -35.13 5.66 -19.06
N ALA A 390 -34.75 4.91 -18.02
CA ALA A 390 -33.39 4.38 -17.88
C ALA A 390 -33.01 3.48 -19.08
N GLN A 391 -33.92 2.65 -19.57
CA GLN A 391 -33.69 1.84 -20.78
C GLN A 391 -33.47 2.73 -22.01
N ALA A 392 -34.26 3.78 -22.18
CA ALA A 392 -34.13 4.70 -23.30
C ALA A 392 -32.79 5.47 -23.26
N LEU A 393 -32.39 5.98 -22.08
CA LEU A 393 -31.09 6.63 -21.86
C LEU A 393 -29.93 5.67 -22.15
N SER A 394 -30.02 4.44 -21.65
CA SER A 394 -29.03 3.39 -21.91
C SER A 394 -28.89 3.11 -23.41
N ALA A 395 -30.01 2.99 -24.14
CA ALA A 395 -30.01 2.76 -25.58
C ALA A 395 -29.37 3.92 -26.36
N GLN A 396 -29.62 5.17 -25.96
CA GLN A 396 -28.93 6.32 -26.56
C GLN A 396 -27.41 6.23 -26.37
N ARG A 397 -26.93 5.89 -25.17
CA ARG A 397 -25.49 5.73 -24.91
C ARG A 397 -24.89 4.59 -25.73
N GLU A 398 -25.59 3.46 -25.87
CA GLU A 398 -25.16 2.34 -26.71
C GLU A 398 -25.03 2.74 -28.18
N ASN A 399 -25.98 3.53 -28.70
CA ASN A 399 -25.90 4.07 -30.06
C ASN A 399 -24.66 4.95 -30.25
N VAL A 400 -24.32 5.80 -29.26
CA VAL A 400 -23.10 6.62 -29.30
C VAL A 400 -21.83 5.75 -29.27
N ARG A 401 -21.82 4.67 -28.48
CA ARG A 401 -20.68 3.74 -28.38
C ARG A 401 -20.51 2.85 -29.60
N GLY A 402 -21.59 2.64 -30.37
CA GLY A 402 -21.65 1.68 -31.47
C GLY A 402 -21.63 0.21 -31.03
N LYS A 403 -21.74 -0.06 -29.72
CA LYS A 403 -21.80 -1.41 -29.15
C LYS A 403 -22.49 -1.40 -27.77
N PRO A 404 -23.11 -2.53 -27.39
CA PRO A 404 -23.65 -2.70 -26.05
C PRO A 404 -22.58 -2.58 -24.97
N GLU A 405 -23.02 -2.23 -23.77
CA GLU A 405 -22.14 -2.21 -22.60
C GLU A 405 -21.64 -3.64 -22.26
N ASN A 406 -20.34 -3.80 -22.02
CA ASN A 406 -19.79 -5.11 -21.70
C ASN A 406 -19.87 -5.39 -20.19
N ASN A 407 -21.00 -5.95 -19.76
CA ASN A 407 -21.27 -6.31 -18.36
C ASN A 407 -21.12 -7.82 -18.09
N SER A 408 -20.14 -8.46 -18.72
CA SER A 408 -19.90 -9.91 -18.59
C SER A 408 -19.32 -10.34 -17.23
N ARG A 409 -18.90 -9.39 -16.37
CA ARG A 409 -18.31 -9.68 -15.06
C ARG A 409 -19.40 -9.90 -14.01
N VAL A 410 -19.31 -11.01 -13.27
CA VAL A 410 -20.08 -11.20 -12.03
C VAL A 410 -19.37 -10.41 -10.93
N GLU A 411 -20.10 -9.52 -10.29
CA GLU A 411 -19.67 -8.79 -9.10
C GLU A 411 -20.22 -9.49 -7.86
N TYR A 412 -19.58 -9.26 -6.71
CA TYR A 412 -19.96 -9.90 -5.45
C TYR A 412 -20.08 -8.85 -4.37
N SER A 413 -21.16 -8.96 -3.59
CA SER A 413 -21.28 -8.24 -2.33
C SER A 413 -20.67 -9.09 -1.21
N PHE A 414 -19.85 -8.46 -0.39
CA PHE A 414 -19.23 -9.08 0.78
C PHE A 414 -20.04 -8.75 2.02
N TYR A 415 -20.44 -9.79 2.77
CA TYR A 415 -21.09 -9.65 4.06
C TYR A 415 -20.25 -10.34 5.12
N LEU A 416 -19.92 -9.60 6.18
CA LEU A 416 -19.26 -10.14 7.36
C LEU A 416 -20.28 -10.21 8.48
N ASP A 417 -20.54 -11.42 8.98
CA ASP A 417 -21.50 -11.66 10.04
C ASP A 417 -20.79 -11.64 11.40
N GLY A 418 -20.20 -10.49 11.77
CA GLY A 418 -19.44 -10.35 13.01
C GLY A 418 -18.44 -9.20 13.02
N ASN A 419 -17.39 -9.33 13.84
CA ASN A 419 -16.35 -8.30 14.00
C ASN A 419 -15.41 -8.28 12.76
N PRO A 420 -15.29 -7.17 12.01
CA PRO A 420 -14.44 -7.09 10.82
C PRO A 420 -12.93 -7.09 11.13
N ASP A 421 -12.52 -7.10 12.41
CA ASP A 421 -11.13 -7.30 12.85
C ASP A 421 -10.82 -8.74 13.27
N ASP A 422 -11.83 -9.61 13.37
CA ASP A 422 -11.65 -11.03 13.68
C ASP A 422 -11.53 -11.83 12.37
N PRO A 423 -10.40 -12.51 12.10
CA PRO A 423 -10.19 -13.28 10.87
C PRO A 423 -11.13 -14.48 10.75
N ASP A 424 -11.71 -14.96 11.86
CA ASP A 424 -12.66 -16.08 11.89
C ASP A 424 -14.11 -15.64 11.69
N THR A 425 -14.38 -14.33 11.56
CA THR A 425 -15.71 -13.82 11.23
C THR A 425 -16.26 -14.47 9.96
N PRO A 426 -17.49 -15.06 10.02
CA PRO A 426 -18.10 -15.66 8.85
C PRO A 426 -18.26 -14.64 7.73
N VAL A 427 -17.75 -14.96 6.55
CA VAL A 427 -17.92 -14.14 5.36
C VAL A 427 -18.86 -14.84 4.38
N ARG A 428 -19.77 -14.07 3.79
CA ARG A 428 -20.64 -14.51 2.68
C ARG A 428 -20.34 -13.68 1.45
N LEU A 429 -20.06 -14.37 0.35
CA LEU A 429 -19.96 -13.79 -0.99
C LEU A 429 -21.28 -14.02 -1.70
N VAL A 430 -22.04 -12.96 -1.95
CA VAL A 430 -23.30 -13.04 -2.68
C VAL A 430 -23.08 -12.47 -4.07
N PRO A 431 -23.24 -13.28 -5.14
CA PRO A 431 -23.21 -12.77 -6.50
C PRO A 431 -24.27 -11.69 -6.68
N ARG A 432 -23.88 -10.51 -7.16
CA ARG A 432 -24.84 -9.50 -7.61
C ARG A 432 -25.44 -9.95 -8.93
N GLN A 433 -26.76 -9.82 -9.06
CA GLN A 433 -27.43 -10.11 -10.34
C GLN A 433 -26.92 -9.12 -11.39
N ARG A 434 -26.54 -9.65 -12.56
CA ARG A 434 -26.08 -8.82 -13.69
C ARG A 434 -27.19 -7.91 -14.13
N ASN A 435 -26.87 -6.63 -14.39
CA ASN A 435 -27.84 -5.64 -14.86
C ASN A 435 -29.13 -5.63 -14.03
N ALA A 436 -29.04 -5.92 -12.71
CA ALA A 436 -30.18 -5.85 -11.82
C ALA A 436 -30.91 -4.53 -12.09
N PRO A 437 -32.23 -4.55 -12.37
CA PRO A 437 -32.90 -3.35 -12.86
C PRO A 437 -32.73 -2.13 -11.96
N LEU A 438 -32.64 -2.34 -10.64
CA LEU A 438 -32.33 -1.28 -9.67
C LEU A 438 -30.93 -0.68 -9.88
N ASP A 439 -29.88 -1.51 -9.94
CA ASP A 439 -28.49 -1.05 -10.17
C ASP A 439 -28.39 -0.26 -11.47
N ARG A 440 -28.98 -0.79 -12.54
CA ARG A 440 -28.96 -0.14 -13.86
C ARG A 440 -29.72 1.18 -13.82
N MET A 441 -30.89 1.22 -13.19
CA MET A 441 -31.68 2.44 -13.08
C MET A 441 -30.91 3.55 -12.38
N VAL A 442 -30.37 3.28 -11.18
CA VAL A 442 -29.55 4.25 -10.44
C VAL A 442 -28.36 4.69 -11.28
N ALA A 443 -27.63 3.76 -11.89
CA ALA A 443 -26.47 4.07 -12.73
C ALA A 443 -26.81 5.01 -13.89
N GLU A 444 -27.91 4.80 -14.61
CA GLU A 444 -28.31 5.67 -15.73
C GLU A 444 -28.61 7.11 -15.26
N TYR A 445 -29.27 7.29 -14.12
CA TYR A 445 -29.55 8.61 -13.58
C TYR A 445 -28.31 9.31 -13.03
N MET A 446 -27.38 8.56 -12.42
CA MET A 446 -26.07 9.10 -12.05
C MET A 446 -25.27 9.51 -13.28
N ILE A 447 -25.32 8.72 -14.36
CA ILE A 447 -24.64 9.07 -15.62
C ILE A 447 -25.25 10.33 -16.22
N LEU A 448 -26.58 10.42 -16.26
CA LEU A 448 -27.31 11.58 -16.74
C LEU A 448 -26.93 12.84 -15.96
N ALA A 449 -26.94 12.79 -14.63
CA ALA A 449 -26.59 13.93 -13.78
C ALA A 449 -25.14 14.39 -14.01
N ASN A 450 -24.18 13.47 -13.97
CA ASN A 450 -22.76 13.77 -14.19
C ASN A 450 -22.49 14.33 -15.61
N ASN A 451 -23.24 13.91 -16.62
CA ASN A 451 -23.15 14.45 -17.99
C ASN A 451 -23.74 15.87 -18.09
N LEU A 452 -24.96 16.06 -17.58
CA LEU A 452 -25.66 17.35 -17.66
C LEU A 452 -24.99 18.42 -16.81
N TRP A 453 -24.57 18.10 -15.59
CA TRP A 453 -23.81 19.02 -14.74
C TRP A 453 -22.42 19.32 -15.29
N GLY A 454 -21.73 18.33 -15.86
CA GLY A 454 -20.50 18.61 -16.62
C GLY A 454 -20.73 19.59 -17.77
N GLY A 455 -21.87 19.48 -18.46
CA GLY A 455 -22.31 20.40 -19.50
C GLY A 455 -22.63 21.79 -18.96
N LEU A 456 -23.34 21.90 -17.84
CA LEU A 456 -23.68 23.16 -17.17
C LEU A 456 -22.42 23.96 -16.81
N LEU A 457 -21.43 23.31 -16.18
CA LEU A 457 -20.14 23.93 -15.86
C LEU A 457 -19.45 24.45 -17.12
N HIS A 458 -19.42 23.64 -18.18
CA HIS A 458 -18.80 24.01 -19.44
C HIS A 458 -19.49 25.22 -20.10
N GLN A 459 -20.83 25.23 -20.15
CA GLN A 459 -21.63 26.32 -20.72
C GLN A 459 -21.41 27.65 -19.99
N HIS A 460 -21.27 27.63 -18.67
CA HIS A 460 -21.00 28.83 -17.87
C HIS A 460 -19.51 29.22 -17.81
N GLY A 461 -18.62 28.48 -18.48
CA GLY A 461 -17.18 28.72 -18.45
C GLY A 461 -16.57 28.54 -17.05
N VAL A 462 -17.21 27.71 -16.22
CA VAL A 462 -16.80 27.38 -14.87
C VAL A 462 -15.94 26.10 -14.92
N PRO A 463 -14.73 26.09 -14.36
CA PRO A 463 -13.89 24.90 -14.41
C PRO A 463 -14.44 23.81 -13.50
N GLY A 464 -14.60 22.60 -14.04
CA GLY A 464 -14.88 21.37 -13.28
C GLY A 464 -13.75 20.36 -13.41
N ILE A 465 -13.81 19.29 -12.62
CA ILE A 465 -13.00 18.08 -12.75
C ILE A 465 -13.81 17.06 -13.57
N TYR A 466 -13.33 16.80 -14.77
CA TYR A 466 -13.93 15.89 -15.73
C TYR A 466 -13.15 14.58 -15.78
N ARG A 467 -13.87 13.47 -15.88
CA ARG A 467 -13.32 12.15 -16.16
C ARG A 467 -13.60 11.81 -17.63
N SER A 468 -12.54 11.82 -18.43
CA SER A 468 -12.61 11.55 -19.86
C SER A 468 -11.98 10.19 -20.18
N GLN A 469 -12.38 9.60 -21.31
CA GLN A 469 -11.76 8.39 -21.81
C GLN A 469 -11.63 8.46 -23.32
N GLN A 470 -10.38 8.35 -23.79
CA GLN A 470 -10.03 8.36 -25.20
C GLN A 470 -9.01 7.27 -25.48
N ALA A 471 -9.20 6.51 -26.55
CA ALA A 471 -8.31 5.41 -26.94
C ALA A 471 -8.07 4.40 -25.79
N GLY A 472 -9.14 4.12 -25.02
CA GLY A 472 -9.12 3.17 -23.90
C GLY A 472 -8.48 3.69 -22.61
N ARG A 473 -7.91 4.90 -22.58
CA ARG A 473 -7.27 5.48 -21.38
C ARG A 473 -8.21 6.44 -20.68
N VAL A 474 -8.47 6.19 -19.41
CA VAL A 474 -9.26 7.09 -18.54
C VAL A 474 -8.32 8.10 -17.90
N ARG A 475 -8.72 9.38 -17.86
CA ARG A 475 -7.98 10.46 -17.20
C ARG A 475 -8.91 11.48 -16.58
N MET A 476 -8.51 12.02 -15.44
CA MET A 476 -9.11 13.23 -14.88
C MET A 476 -8.43 14.48 -15.44
N SER A 477 -9.22 15.50 -15.77
CA SER A 477 -8.70 16.77 -16.26
C SER A 477 -9.71 17.90 -16.04
N THR A 478 -9.31 19.14 -16.32
CA THR A 478 -10.23 20.29 -16.26
C THR A 478 -10.96 20.53 -17.58
N GLN A 479 -10.83 19.63 -18.56
CA GLN A 479 -11.42 19.77 -19.89
C GLN A 479 -12.64 18.87 -20.03
N ALA A 480 -13.74 19.45 -20.50
CA ALA A 480 -14.92 18.71 -20.92
C ALA A 480 -14.59 17.94 -22.21
N LEU A 481 -14.18 16.68 -22.04
CA LEU A 481 -13.84 15.77 -23.13
C LEU A 481 -14.72 14.51 -23.08
N PRO A 482 -14.92 13.83 -24.22
CA PRO A 482 -15.73 12.63 -24.29
C PRO A 482 -15.26 11.50 -23.37
N HIS A 483 -16.21 10.69 -22.91
CA HIS A 483 -15.93 9.43 -22.27
C HIS A 483 -16.45 8.27 -23.14
N GLU A 484 -15.58 7.74 -24.01
CA GLU A 484 -15.94 6.79 -25.05
C GLU A 484 -16.64 5.52 -24.53
N ALA A 485 -16.21 4.89 -23.42
CA ALA A 485 -16.90 3.69 -22.92
C ALA A 485 -18.23 3.95 -22.20
N ILE A 486 -18.48 5.18 -21.73
CA ILE A 486 -19.79 5.55 -21.15
C ILE A 486 -20.73 6.04 -22.26
N GLY A 487 -20.20 6.61 -23.35
CA GLY A 487 -21.01 7.09 -24.47
C GLY A 487 -21.57 8.49 -24.25
N VAL A 488 -20.84 9.37 -23.54
CA VAL A 488 -21.25 10.74 -23.24
C VAL A 488 -20.22 11.78 -23.72
N PRO A 489 -20.66 12.99 -24.14
CA PRO A 489 -19.78 14.03 -24.66
C PRO A 489 -18.90 14.68 -23.59
N GLN A 490 -19.37 14.70 -22.33
CA GLN A 490 -18.59 15.08 -21.17
C GLN A 490 -19.08 14.33 -19.94
N TYR A 491 -18.23 14.19 -18.93
CA TYR A 491 -18.57 13.47 -17.71
C TYR A 491 -17.81 14.03 -16.52
N ALA A 492 -18.50 14.64 -15.57
CA ALA A 492 -17.92 15.20 -14.35
C ALA A 492 -18.55 14.51 -13.14
N TRP A 493 -17.75 13.83 -12.31
CA TRP A 493 -18.26 13.19 -11.10
C TRP A 493 -18.77 14.24 -10.11
N SER A 494 -20.04 14.18 -9.77
CA SER A 494 -20.77 15.17 -8.98
C SER A 494 -21.89 14.55 -8.14
N THR A 495 -22.02 13.21 -8.16
CA THR A 495 -23.12 12.48 -7.53
C THR A 495 -22.71 11.76 -6.24
N SER A 496 -21.48 11.97 -5.74
CA SER A 496 -21.04 11.38 -4.48
C SER A 496 -20.15 12.29 -3.60
N PRO A 497 -20.59 13.51 -3.27
CA PRO A 497 -19.78 14.51 -2.57
C PRO A 497 -19.46 14.17 -1.11
N LEU A 498 -20.15 13.23 -0.47
CA LEU A 498 -19.81 12.77 0.89
C LEU A 498 -18.60 11.84 0.92
N ARG A 499 -18.34 11.14 -0.19
CA ARG A 499 -17.30 10.08 -0.25
C ARG A 499 -16.23 10.27 -1.32
N ARG A 500 -16.37 11.26 -2.21
CA ARG A 500 -15.36 11.62 -3.21
C ARG A 500 -15.10 13.12 -3.21
N TYR A 501 -13.85 13.50 -2.99
CA TYR A 501 -13.46 14.90 -2.87
C TYR A 501 -13.61 15.67 -4.18
N VAL A 502 -13.41 15.01 -5.33
CA VAL A 502 -13.63 15.63 -6.64
C VAL A 502 -15.11 15.96 -6.90
N ASP A 503 -16.04 15.16 -6.37
CA ASP A 503 -17.47 15.45 -6.42
C ASP A 503 -17.82 16.66 -5.54
N LEU A 504 -17.21 16.77 -4.36
CA LEU A 504 -17.33 17.96 -3.49
C LEU A 504 -16.80 19.23 -4.18
N VAL A 505 -15.63 19.13 -4.83
CA VAL A 505 -15.05 20.23 -5.61
C VAL A 505 -15.97 20.65 -6.75
N ASN A 506 -16.50 19.69 -7.50
CA ASN A 506 -17.45 19.96 -8.57
C ASN A 506 -18.75 20.54 -8.02
N GLN A 507 -19.22 20.12 -6.85
CA GLN A 507 -20.41 20.66 -6.22
C GLN A 507 -20.25 22.14 -5.88
N TRP A 508 -19.11 22.59 -5.37
CA TRP A 508 -18.86 24.02 -5.15
C TRP A 508 -18.97 24.84 -6.44
N GLN A 509 -18.45 24.28 -7.53
CA GLN A 509 -18.51 24.90 -8.85
C GLN A 509 -19.94 24.95 -9.41
N LEU A 510 -20.68 23.86 -9.20
CA LEU A 510 -22.09 23.76 -9.61
C LEU A 510 -22.97 24.72 -8.81
N ILE A 511 -22.78 24.84 -7.50
CA ILE A 511 -23.49 25.83 -6.67
C ILE A 511 -23.24 27.23 -7.22
N ALA A 512 -21.99 27.58 -7.53
CA ALA A 512 -21.69 28.87 -8.14
C ALA A 512 -22.36 29.06 -9.52
N ALA A 513 -22.37 28.01 -10.35
CA ALA A 513 -23.03 28.02 -11.67
C ALA A 513 -24.54 28.25 -11.56
N VAL A 514 -25.21 27.56 -10.64
CA VAL A 514 -26.65 27.66 -10.41
C VAL A 514 -27.04 29.02 -9.85
N GLU A 515 -26.29 29.55 -8.89
CA GLU A 515 -26.65 30.80 -8.21
C GLU A 515 -26.35 32.06 -9.03
N HIS A 516 -25.35 32.00 -9.91
CA HIS A 516 -24.81 33.19 -10.58
C HIS A 516 -24.87 33.12 -12.11
N GLY A 517 -25.26 31.99 -12.69
CA GLY A 517 -25.41 31.78 -14.12
C GLY A 517 -24.19 32.26 -14.91
N VAL A 518 -24.40 33.18 -15.86
CA VAL A 518 -23.32 33.73 -16.72
C VAL A 518 -22.18 34.41 -15.94
N SER A 519 -22.44 34.87 -14.72
CA SER A 519 -21.43 35.51 -13.85
C SER A 519 -20.69 34.53 -12.95
N ALA A 520 -21.08 33.25 -12.94
CA ALA A 520 -20.53 32.22 -12.07
C ALA A 520 -19.00 32.11 -12.14
N ARG A 521 -18.40 32.17 -13.33
CA ARG A 521 -16.93 32.11 -13.48
C ARG A 521 -16.17 33.17 -12.66
N LEU A 522 -16.81 34.30 -12.34
CA LEU A 522 -16.22 35.40 -11.57
C LEU A 522 -16.23 35.13 -10.07
N VAL A 523 -17.16 34.32 -9.56
CA VAL A 523 -17.37 34.06 -8.12
C VAL A 523 -17.09 32.61 -7.71
N ALA A 524 -17.08 31.69 -8.67
CA ALA A 524 -16.68 30.29 -8.53
C ALA A 524 -15.41 30.11 -7.68
N PRO A 525 -15.38 29.14 -6.75
CA PRO A 525 -14.23 28.97 -5.85
C PRO A 525 -12.90 28.73 -6.57
N PHE A 526 -12.87 27.90 -7.61
CA PHE A 526 -11.71 27.77 -8.51
C PHE A 526 -11.92 28.51 -9.82
N LYS A 527 -10.85 29.16 -10.30
CA LYS A 527 -10.86 29.93 -11.56
C LYS A 527 -10.34 29.10 -12.73
N PRO A 528 -10.64 29.47 -13.99
CA PRO A 528 -10.04 28.81 -15.14
C PRO A 528 -8.50 28.82 -15.03
N ARG A 529 -7.87 27.64 -15.20
CA ARG A 529 -6.42 27.42 -15.05
C ARG A 529 -5.88 27.63 -13.62
N ASP A 530 -6.71 27.49 -12.60
CA ASP A 530 -6.27 27.48 -11.20
C ASP A 530 -5.30 26.32 -10.93
N ALA A 531 -4.13 26.63 -10.38
CA ALA A 531 -3.09 25.65 -10.08
C ALA A 531 -3.54 24.62 -9.05
N ASP A 532 -4.38 25.03 -8.09
CA ASP A 532 -4.87 24.15 -7.03
C ASP A 532 -5.76 23.04 -7.59
N LEU A 533 -6.52 23.32 -8.66
CA LEU A 533 -7.37 22.32 -9.30
C LEU A 533 -6.54 21.20 -9.93
N PHE A 534 -5.40 21.54 -10.55
CA PHE A 534 -4.46 20.55 -11.09
C PHE A 534 -3.77 19.76 -9.97
N ALA A 535 -3.42 20.41 -8.86
CA ALA A 535 -2.86 19.74 -7.70
C ALA A 535 -3.85 18.75 -7.07
N ILE A 536 -5.13 19.13 -6.96
CA ILE A 536 -6.21 18.26 -6.49
C ILE A 536 -6.36 17.03 -7.38
N ILE A 537 -6.39 17.22 -8.71
CA ILE A 537 -6.49 16.10 -9.67
C ILE A 537 -5.32 15.12 -9.47
N GLY A 538 -4.08 15.62 -9.43
CA GLY A 538 -2.90 14.77 -9.25
C GLY A 538 -2.89 14.04 -7.91
N ALA A 539 -3.29 14.72 -6.82
CA ALA A 539 -3.39 14.12 -5.50
C ALA A 539 -4.49 13.05 -5.43
N PHE A 540 -5.67 13.35 -6.00
CA PHE A 540 -6.78 12.41 -6.06
C PHE A 540 -6.43 11.16 -6.85
N ASP A 541 -5.85 11.30 -8.06
CA ASP A 541 -5.46 10.13 -8.87
C ASP A 541 -4.48 9.21 -8.12
N ALA A 542 -3.48 9.78 -7.46
CA ALA A 542 -2.50 8.99 -6.69
C ALA A 542 -3.12 8.31 -5.47
N GLN A 543 -3.90 9.06 -4.68
CA GLN A 543 -4.50 8.54 -3.44
C GLN A 543 -5.59 7.51 -3.72
N TYR A 544 -6.45 7.78 -4.70
CA TYR A 544 -7.55 6.91 -5.09
C TYR A 544 -7.03 5.57 -5.63
N ALA A 545 -5.90 5.57 -6.36
CA ALA A 545 -5.22 4.35 -6.77
C ALA A 545 -4.69 3.55 -5.57
N ALA A 546 -4.02 4.21 -4.62
CA ALA A 546 -3.53 3.56 -3.40
C ALA A 546 -4.69 2.97 -2.57
N TRP A 547 -5.85 3.64 -2.52
CA TRP A 547 -7.03 3.12 -1.83
C TRP A 547 -7.53 1.88 -2.55
N ALA A 548 -7.71 1.95 -3.88
CA ALA A 548 -8.17 0.81 -4.67
C ALA A 548 -7.27 -0.43 -4.51
N GLU A 549 -5.95 -0.26 -4.41
CA GLU A 549 -5.01 -1.35 -4.13
C GLU A 549 -5.27 -2.01 -2.77
N PHE A 550 -5.42 -1.21 -1.71
CA PHE A 550 -5.73 -1.72 -0.37
C PHE A 550 -7.12 -2.38 -0.31
N GLN A 551 -8.14 -1.77 -0.91
CA GLN A 551 -9.50 -2.33 -0.94
C GLN A 551 -9.50 -3.70 -1.65
N SER A 552 -8.82 -3.79 -2.80
CA SER A 552 -8.65 -5.04 -3.54
C SER A 552 -7.89 -6.10 -2.72
N ALA A 553 -6.88 -5.68 -1.95
CA ALA A 553 -6.15 -6.57 -1.06
C ALA A 553 -7.05 -7.11 0.07
N MET A 554 -7.93 -6.29 0.64
CA MET A 554 -8.88 -6.72 1.68
C MET A 554 -9.98 -7.61 1.13
N GLU A 555 -10.56 -7.29 -0.02
CA GLU A 555 -11.48 -8.19 -0.73
C GLU A 555 -10.82 -9.54 -0.98
N ARG A 556 -9.59 -9.54 -1.48
CA ARG A 556 -8.82 -10.75 -1.73
C ARG A 556 -8.57 -11.55 -0.46
N TYR A 557 -8.16 -10.90 0.64
CA TYR A 557 -8.02 -11.54 1.95
C TYR A 557 -9.31 -12.27 2.35
N TRP A 558 -10.45 -11.58 2.28
CA TRP A 558 -11.74 -12.14 2.65
C TRP A 558 -12.21 -13.24 1.70
N CYS A 559 -11.83 -13.21 0.41
CA CYS A 559 -12.06 -14.35 -0.47
C CYS A 559 -11.25 -15.59 -0.07
N LEU A 560 -9.99 -15.44 0.36
CA LEU A 560 -9.20 -16.57 0.87
C LEU A 560 -9.85 -17.16 2.13
N ARG A 561 -10.31 -16.30 3.04
CA ARG A 561 -11.06 -16.73 4.23
C ARG A 561 -12.36 -17.42 3.87
N TRP A 562 -13.10 -16.91 2.88
CA TRP A 562 -14.32 -17.55 2.39
C TRP A 562 -14.06 -18.96 1.84
N LEU A 563 -13.02 -19.14 1.01
CA LEU A 563 -12.63 -20.46 0.49
C LEU A 563 -12.33 -21.44 1.63
N LYS A 564 -11.58 -20.98 2.65
CA LYS A 564 -11.22 -21.77 3.83
C LYS A 564 -12.44 -22.14 4.69
N GLN A 565 -13.31 -21.18 4.99
CA GLN A 565 -14.54 -21.39 5.78
C GLN A 565 -15.51 -22.36 5.10
N ASN A 566 -15.57 -22.35 3.76
CA ASN A 566 -16.44 -23.23 2.98
C ASN A 566 -15.76 -24.53 2.53
N GLY A 567 -14.52 -24.79 2.95
CA GLY A 567 -13.78 -26.02 2.59
C GLY A 567 -13.56 -26.19 1.09
N VAL A 568 -13.45 -25.10 0.32
CA VAL A 568 -13.29 -25.14 -1.13
C VAL A 568 -11.86 -25.54 -1.48
N SER A 569 -11.67 -26.78 -1.91
CA SER A 569 -10.38 -27.33 -2.36
C SER A 569 -10.30 -27.54 -3.87
N ARG A 570 -11.44 -27.47 -4.57
CA ARG A 570 -11.56 -27.57 -6.04
C ARG A 570 -12.67 -26.66 -6.51
N THR A 571 -12.47 -25.98 -7.65
CA THR A 571 -13.46 -25.05 -8.21
C THR A 571 -13.34 -24.92 -9.72
N VAL A 572 -14.38 -24.35 -10.33
CA VAL A 572 -14.36 -23.92 -11.74
C VAL A 572 -13.80 -22.51 -11.83
N ALA A 573 -12.95 -22.29 -12.81
CA ALA A 573 -12.46 -20.99 -13.19
C ALA A 573 -12.59 -20.77 -14.70
N HIS A 574 -12.59 -19.53 -15.15
CA HIS A 574 -12.63 -19.14 -16.55
C HIS A 574 -11.32 -18.49 -16.95
N VAL A 575 -10.75 -18.94 -18.08
CA VAL A 575 -9.52 -18.39 -18.64
C VAL A 575 -9.72 -16.92 -19.00
N LEU A 576 -8.83 -16.04 -18.54
CA LEU A 576 -8.80 -14.64 -18.94
C LEU A 576 -7.81 -14.42 -20.09
N ARG A 577 -6.57 -14.88 -19.89
CA ARG A 577 -5.46 -14.88 -20.85
C ARG A 577 -4.36 -15.79 -20.31
N ASP A 578 -3.61 -16.46 -21.17
CA ASP A 578 -2.48 -17.30 -20.78
C ASP A 578 -2.88 -18.29 -19.64
N ASP A 579 -2.12 -18.30 -18.55
CA ASP A 579 -2.35 -19.06 -17.32
C ASP A 579 -3.21 -18.30 -16.28
N LEU A 580 -3.73 -17.12 -16.62
CA LEU A 580 -4.53 -16.28 -15.72
C LEU A 580 -6.00 -16.69 -15.79
N VAL A 581 -6.55 -17.11 -14.66
CA VAL A 581 -7.95 -17.55 -14.55
C VAL A 581 -8.71 -16.73 -13.52
N ARG A 582 -10.03 -16.62 -13.70
CA ARG A 582 -10.97 -16.04 -12.74
C ARG A 582 -11.87 -17.12 -12.17
N PHE A 583 -12.03 -17.17 -10.86
CA PHE A 583 -12.91 -18.12 -10.19
C PHE A 583 -14.37 -17.86 -10.57
N ALA A 584 -15.15 -18.92 -10.74
CA ALA A 584 -16.58 -18.81 -11.06
C ALA A 584 -17.45 -18.50 -9.83
N ASN A 585 -16.95 -18.78 -8.63
CA ASN A 585 -17.68 -18.70 -7.36
C ASN A 585 -17.20 -17.60 -6.41
N ALA A 586 -16.14 -16.86 -6.77
CA ALA A 586 -15.58 -15.79 -5.98
C ALA A 586 -14.92 -14.74 -6.90
N PRO A 587 -14.81 -13.46 -6.49
CA PRO A 587 -14.12 -12.42 -7.26
C PRO A 587 -12.58 -12.57 -7.20
N LEU A 588 -12.08 -13.80 -7.32
CA LEU A 588 -10.65 -14.12 -7.30
C LEU A 588 -10.11 -14.31 -8.70
N VAL A 589 -8.93 -13.75 -8.93
CA VAL A 589 -8.11 -13.98 -10.11
C VAL A 589 -6.76 -14.51 -9.65
N THR A 590 -6.25 -15.56 -10.28
CA THR A 590 -4.95 -16.14 -9.97
C THR A 590 -4.29 -16.71 -11.23
N ARG A 591 -2.98 -16.92 -11.18
CA ARG A 591 -2.26 -17.68 -12.20
C ARG A 591 -2.23 -19.15 -11.80
N VAL A 592 -2.32 -20.05 -12.78
CA VAL A 592 -2.32 -21.50 -12.57
C VAL A 592 -1.26 -22.13 -13.46
N GLY A 593 -0.16 -22.57 -12.85
CA GLY A 593 0.95 -23.17 -13.57
C GLY A 593 0.58 -24.46 -14.29
N GLY A 594 1.21 -24.69 -15.45
CA GLY A 594 1.02 -25.92 -16.22
C GLY A 594 -0.28 -26.00 -17.03
N MET A 595 -1.01 -24.89 -17.18
CA MET A 595 -2.18 -24.82 -18.05
C MET A 595 -1.77 -24.88 -19.54
N PRO A 596 -2.52 -25.63 -20.38
CA PRO A 596 -2.40 -25.52 -21.83
C PRO A 596 -2.91 -24.15 -22.31
N GLU A 597 -2.54 -23.76 -23.53
CA GLU A 597 -3.09 -22.56 -24.16
C GLU A 597 -4.57 -22.79 -24.48
N LEU A 598 -5.43 -21.99 -23.85
CA LEU A 598 -6.89 -22.08 -23.94
C LEU A 598 -7.47 -20.72 -24.31
N GLU A 599 -8.61 -20.74 -24.99
CA GLU A 599 -9.30 -19.51 -25.36
C GLU A 599 -9.86 -18.77 -24.14
N ARG A 600 -9.97 -17.44 -24.25
CA ARG A 600 -10.59 -16.63 -23.21
C ARG A 600 -12.04 -17.07 -22.99
N GLY A 601 -12.40 -17.28 -21.72
CA GLY A 601 -13.72 -17.71 -21.29
C GLY A 601 -13.85 -19.21 -21.12
N THR A 602 -12.91 -20.02 -21.62
CA THR A 602 -12.94 -21.48 -21.48
C THR A 602 -13.04 -21.86 -19.99
N PRO A 603 -14.04 -22.68 -19.60
CA PRO A 603 -14.16 -23.17 -18.23
C PRO A 603 -13.12 -24.27 -17.98
N VAL A 604 -12.42 -24.15 -16.86
CA VAL A 604 -11.39 -25.09 -16.41
C VAL A 604 -11.65 -25.47 -14.96
N GLU A 605 -11.33 -26.71 -14.62
CA GLU A 605 -11.31 -27.17 -13.24
C GLU A 605 -9.91 -27.02 -12.66
N ILE A 606 -9.83 -26.47 -11.44
CA ILE A 606 -8.59 -26.23 -10.71
C ILE A 606 -8.67 -26.76 -9.28
N ASP A 607 -7.57 -27.30 -8.79
CA ASP A 607 -7.36 -27.63 -7.38
C ASP A 607 -6.69 -26.45 -6.66
N ILE A 608 -7.06 -26.24 -5.40
CA ILE A 608 -6.46 -25.26 -4.49
C ILE A 608 -5.64 -26.04 -3.47
N LEU A 609 -4.31 -25.92 -3.55
CA LEU A 609 -3.36 -26.68 -2.75
C LEU A 609 -2.94 -25.93 -1.46
N GLY A 610 -2.92 -24.60 -1.52
CA GLY A 610 -2.50 -23.75 -0.41
C GLY A 610 -3.02 -22.33 -0.55
N MET A 611 -3.14 -21.65 0.59
CA MET A 611 -3.59 -20.26 0.69
C MET A 611 -2.63 -19.51 1.61
N ASP A 612 -2.00 -18.46 1.09
CA ASP A 612 -1.15 -17.58 1.87
C ASP A 612 -1.92 -16.29 2.19
N GLU A 613 -2.43 -16.21 3.42
CA GLU A 613 -3.20 -15.05 3.89
C GLU A 613 -2.33 -13.78 4.05
N LEU A 614 -1.01 -13.93 4.21
CA LEU A 614 -0.08 -12.79 4.32
C LEU A 614 0.33 -12.29 2.94
N GLY A 615 0.75 -13.19 2.05
CA GLY A 615 1.09 -12.87 0.66
C GLY A 615 -0.13 -12.55 -0.21
N LEU A 616 -1.33 -12.92 0.25
CA LEU A 616 -2.56 -12.95 -0.54
C LEU A 616 -2.41 -13.82 -1.78
N GLU A 617 -1.78 -14.99 -1.66
CA GLU A 617 -1.50 -15.87 -2.79
C GLU A 617 -2.27 -17.19 -2.69
N LEU A 618 -2.56 -17.77 -3.86
CA LEU A 618 -3.18 -19.09 -4.00
C LEU A 618 -2.21 -19.99 -4.75
N ASP A 619 -1.93 -21.16 -4.17
CA ASP A 619 -1.28 -22.23 -4.90
C ASP A 619 -2.36 -23.10 -5.56
N CYS A 620 -2.38 -23.10 -6.89
CA CYS A 620 -3.40 -23.76 -7.68
C CYS A 620 -2.79 -24.69 -8.71
N ARG A 621 -3.47 -25.82 -8.95
CA ARG A 621 -3.09 -26.80 -9.97
C ARG A 621 -4.22 -26.96 -10.98
N TYR A 622 -3.87 -26.91 -12.27
CA TYR A 622 -4.80 -27.24 -13.34
C TYR A 622 -5.18 -28.72 -13.31
N VAL A 623 -6.49 -29.01 -13.38
CA VAL A 623 -7.01 -30.38 -13.42
C VAL A 623 -7.41 -30.77 -14.84
N GLY A 624 -8.18 -29.92 -15.51
CA GLY A 624 -8.67 -30.20 -16.85
C GLY A 624 -9.62 -29.14 -17.38
N GLN A 625 -9.89 -29.20 -18.68
CA GLN A 625 -10.88 -28.36 -19.34
C GLN A 625 -12.25 -29.00 -19.15
N LEU A 626 -13.25 -28.18 -18.82
CA LEU A 626 -14.64 -28.63 -18.77
C LEU A 626 -15.28 -28.43 -20.15
N ALA A 627 -16.19 -29.32 -20.52
CA ALA A 627 -17.04 -29.10 -21.67
C ALA A 627 -17.81 -27.78 -21.46
N PRO A 628 -17.98 -26.95 -22.50
CA PRO A 628 -18.79 -25.75 -22.38
C PRO A 628 -20.19 -26.15 -21.91
N GLU A 629 -20.71 -25.51 -20.87
CA GLU A 629 -22.11 -25.68 -20.50
C GLU A 629 -22.98 -25.33 -21.72
N PRO A 630 -23.99 -26.15 -22.06
CA PRO A 630 -24.95 -25.76 -23.08
C PRO A 630 -25.56 -24.42 -22.66
N ALA A 631 -25.53 -23.44 -23.55
CA ALA A 631 -26.09 -22.13 -23.29
C ALA A 631 -27.52 -22.30 -22.77
N SER A 632 -27.77 -21.89 -21.54
CA SER A 632 -29.13 -21.82 -20.99
C SER A 632 -29.87 -20.79 -21.85
N THR A 633 -30.82 -21.27 -22.66
CA THR A 633 -31.65 -20.49 -23.59
C THR A 633 -32.51 -19.46 -22.89
#